data_AF-A0A4R4T9J1-F1
#
_entry.id   AF-A0A4R4T9J1-F1
#
_cell.length_a   1.000
_cell.length_b   1.000
_cell.length_c   1.000
_cell.angle_alpha   90.00
_cell.angle_beta   90.00
_cell.angle_gamma   90.00
#
_symmetry.space_group_name_H-M   'P 1'
#
loop_
_entity.id
_entity.type
_entity.pdbx_description
1 polymer ?
#
loop_
_entity_poly.entity_id
_entity_poly.type
_entity_poly.pdbx_seq_one_letter_code
_entity_poly.pdbx_strand_id
1 'polypeptide(L)'
;MRVEARLLGPLRFTIDGRDATPTAPRQRALLAALLAYCGRPLSPRTLFANVWSDVPPAKADSLLQNYVYALRKRMGRVARDGDGHALITRDAGGYMLHVVGEDLDSHRFTTWLEQAGSLLSEGNHKQADALLHAALALWRGPALSGVPSYPGSAVDALRRRLEEQRATAHTLRIDAALSAGRDSWAAAELRQLVHEYPDDERFTRQFITALRRTGRSSEADELQRRLPSTPPVAVTRPQVTPAVSRPVPHRFSTWSTTAPRQRLAREGSLYFSVLGPVRVRQGERELPVGSPQLRAMIATLLLRHGRTVSAQELVNALWGEEPPSHAVATVRTYASRLRKMLSARSDVWVSEFGGYALQLGPDDELDVDTLAKLTATAEKAAAAGELPLAHALYAQALDLWDGEALGSVPGPEAELQQTRLAEQRLSLLGQRLDIGLQAGLHAESVSELTTLTTEHPFRERFVELLMLALYRCGRQAEALAVYTDARRRLINELGVEPRVELAELQQRILNGDPSLNYVGPPPTYVPPPKRPSQLPAAVTDFTGRAPLVAELGAQLGSRGGRVMAIAGMGGVGKTTLAVQVARAARQDFPDGQLYVDLQGTGSNPTDPAVVLGDFLLAFGVSWNSIPGNLDGRAARYRSLLDGRRVLVLLDNARDAAQVRHLLPGTPDCATLITSRVRMVDLAGAHLVDLDVMSPEEALTLFTRIVGEERVNAERKAAMDVVAACGFLPLAIRIAASRLASRRTWTVSILARKLSDQRRRLDELQAGDQAVKATFELGYGQLEAEQARAFRLLGLADGPDISLHAAAALLDHDPETTETILETLVDTSLLEWVGPNRYRLADLVHLFARACAERDEQPPAERDTARLRLIDFYLATTACVYSLERPGDPLPRHLTQTSHPGLPFDSAGAAVEWLSTEANCLLSCARQATEPARLRAGADLLLLARDLSESGVFSFQYERAAEALLRAAQETEDPRTEGRLLIALAQADNHAGRFDSSDVRAQRAWMLGIAAEDPTIRSYAANLRGITAGYLGREEDAEGYLLKAIDAFREYADRPGEASALANLSRSCLSLGNTTRAVELAYQCLEILQSLGSTLLANGQYALGRALAADGQSQAAMQQLTLALATFRAHRHRLWEGMTLFRMAEVHLGTDQPAEAARLAEQALGQLRGIGGDFRRADILTLLGHALSAIGQAGRAHACWEQSLATYEELGSPKAGAVRSLLRSWVV
;
A
#
# COMPACT_ATOMS: atom_id res chain seq x y z
N MET A 1 48.26 8.24 4.50
CA MET A 1 47.95 7.12 5.41
C MET A 1 47.14 6.07 4.66
N ARG A 2 47.67 4.85 4.50
CA ARG A 2 47.00 3.73 3.84
C ARG A 2 46.42 2.78 4.89
N VAL A 3 45.09 2.68 4.97
CA VAL A 3 44.42 1.77 5.89
C VAL A 3 44.07 0.50 5.15
N GLU A 4 44.14 -0.66 5.80
CA GLU A 4 43.61 -1.91 5.25
C GLU A 4 42.89 -2.67 6.37
N ALA A 5 41.60 -2.94 6.16
CA ALA A 5 40.74 -3.66 7.08
C ALA A 5 40.31 -4.98 6.46
N ARG A 6 40.62 -6.07 7.16
CA ARG A 6 40.39 -7.44 6.72
C ARG A 6 39.35 -8.11 7.61
N LEU A 7 38.18 -8.37 7.04
CA LEU A 7 37.00 -8.94 7.70
C LEU A 7 36.68 -10.35 7.21
N LEU A 8 37.16 -10.73 6.01
CA LEU A 8 36.95 -12.04 5.38
C LEU A 8 37.93 -13.09 5.94
N GLY A 9 37.80 -13.35 7.24
CA GLY A 9 38.68 -14.19 8.05
C GLY A 9 38.92 -13.59 9.43
N PRO A 10 40.03 -13.91 10.11
CA PRO A 10 40.40 -13.26 11.37
C PRO A 10 40.54 -11.74 11.18
N LEU A 11 39.85 -10.96 12.04
CA LEU A 11 39.89 -9.49 11.98
C LEU A 11 41.35 -9.00 12.01
N ARG A 12 41.79 -8.32 10.95
CA ARG A 12 43.05 -7.56 10.93
C ARG A 12 42.80 -6.13 10.49
N PHE A 13 43.47 -5.19 11.13
CA PHE A 13 43.41 -3.77 10.82
C PHE A 13 44.84 -3.21 10.80
N THR A 14 45.31 -2.82 9.62
CA THR A 14 46.67 -2.31 9.44
C THR A 14 46.66 -0.87 8.96
N ILE A 15 47.64 -0.09 9.41
CA ILE A 15 47.87 1.29 8.97
C ILE A 15 49.31 1.37 8.45
N ASP A 16 49.48 1.81 7.21
CA ASP A 16 50.77 1.87 6.49
C ASP A 16 51.56 0.54 6.56
N GLY A 17 50.84 -0.59 6.50
CA GLY A 17 51.38 -1.95 6.53
C GLY A 17 51.74 -2.49 7.93
N ARG A 18 51.51 -1.72 9.00
CA ARG A 18 51.77 -2.13 10.38
C ARG A 18 50.47 -2.51 11.10
N ASP A 19 50.53 -3.53 11.96
CA ASP A 19 49.35 -4.07 12.66
C ASP A 19 48.84 -3.14 13.78
N ALA A 20 47.61 -2.66 13.61
CA ALA A 20 46.87 -1.84 14.58
C ALA A 20 45.68 -2.61 15.19
N THR A 21 45.56 -3.92 14.95
CA THR A 21 44.47 -4.76 15.46
C THR A 21 44.52 -4.84 16.99
N PRO A 22 43.41 -4.60 17.72
CA PRO A 22 43.39 -4.76 19.18
C PRO A 22 43.48 -6.23 19.59
N THR A 23 44.15 -6.51 20.72
CA THR A 23 44.26 -7.87 21.26
C THR A 23 43.08 -8.24 22.17
N ALA A 24 42.50 -7.26 22.86
CA ALA A 24 41.40 -7.50 23.80
C ALA A 24 40.09 -7.84 23.07
N PRO A 25 39.35 -8.90 23.46
CA PRO A 25 38.14 -9.36 22.76
C PRO A 25 37.07 -8.28 22.59
N ARG A 26 36.81 -7.48 23.65
CA ARG A 26 35.83 -6.38 23.62
C ARG A 26 36.24 -5.21 22.72
N GLN A 27 37.54 -4.92 22.62
CA GLN A 27 38.04 -3.90 21.69
C GLN A 27 37.98 -4.39 20.24
N ARG A 28 38.18 -5.70 20.00
CA ARG A 28 37.95 -6.32 18.68
C ARG A 28 36.48 -6.26 18.27
N ALA A 29 35.56 -6.55 19.19
CA ALA A 29 34.12 -6.42 18.95
C ALA A 29 33.72 -4.97 18.64
N LEU A 30 34.26 -4.00 19.40
CA LEU A 30 34.05 -2.56 19.13
C LEU A 30 34.58 -2.15 17.74
N LEU A 31 35.79 -2.56 17.38
CA LEU A 31 36.37 -2.26 16.06
C LEU A 31 35.56 -2.91 14.94
N ALA A 32 35.13 -4.16 15.11
CA ALA A 32 34.28 -4.86 14.14
C ALA A 32 32.92 -4.18 13.96
N ALA A 33 32.30 -3.70 15.04
CA ALA A 33 31.04 -2.95 14.98
C ALA A 33 31.20 -1.62 14.23
N LEU A 34 32.30 -0.89 14.47
CA LEU A 34 32.62 0.34 13.74
C LEU A 34 32.91 0.09 12.25
N LEU A 35 33.59 -1.02 11.92
CA LEU A 35 33.82 -1.43 10.53
C LEU A 35 32.54 -1.90 9.83
N ALA A 36 31.59 -2.50 10.57
CA ALA A 36 30.28 -2.89 10.03
C ALA A 36 29.45 -1.70 9.54
N TYR A 37 29.63 -0.53 10.15
CA TYR A 37 28.97 0.73 9.79
C TYR A 37 29.98 1.81 9.43
N CYS A 38 31.04 1.45 8.70
CA CYS A 38 32.08 2.39 8.30
C CYS A 38 31.46 3.65 7.64
N GLY A 39 31.96 4.83 8.02
CA GLY A 39 31.44 6.11 7.53
C GLY A 39 30.07 6.52 8.08
N ARG A 40 29.52 5.83 9.10
CA ARG A 40 28.28 6.21 9.79
C ARG A 40 28.49 6.31 11.31
N PRO A 41 27.88 7.29 12.00
CA PRO A 41 27.99 7.41 13.44
C PRO A 41 27.16 6.33 14.15
N LEU A 42 27.77 5.65 15.12
CA LEU A 42 27.14 4.67 16.00
C LEU A 42 26.95 5.23 17.40
N SER A 43 25.71 5.22 17.87
CA SER A 43 25.36 5.66 19.22
C SER A 43 25.98 4.72 20.29
N PRO A 44 26.30 5.23 21.49
CA PRO A 44 26.79 4.41 22.60
C PRO A 44 25.90 3.19 22.88
N ARG A 45 24.57 3.36 22.85
CA ARG A 45 23.60 2.26 23.02
C ARG A 45 23.78 1.14 21.98
N THR A 46 24.06 1.49 20.72
CA THR A 46 24.29 0.48 19.67
C THR A 46 25.61 -0.24 19.90
N LEU A 47 26.65 0.49 20.31
CA LEU A 47 27.94 -0.10 20.66
C LEU A 47 27.85 -1.00 21.90
N PHE A 48 26.94 -0.70 22.83
CA PHE A 48 26.72 -1.54 24.01
C PHE A 48 26.24 -2.96 23.62
N ALA A 49 25.23 -3.06 22.78
CA ALA A 49 24.71 -4.33 22.28
C ALA A 49 25.73 -5.14 21.44
N ASN A 50 26.83 -4.51 21.00
CA ASN A 50 27.88 -5.17 20.24
C ASN A 50 29.09 -5.60 21.08
N VAL A 51 29.32 -4.93 22.21
CA VAL A 51 30.49 -5.17 23.07
C VAL A 51 30.13 -6.07 24.26
N TRP A 52 28.88 -6.07 24.72
CA TRP A 52 28.39 -6.87 25.85
C TRP A 52 27.22 -7.78 25.43
N SER A 53 27.15 -8.99 25.99
CA SER A 53 26.10 -10.01 25.75
C SER A 53 24.77 -9.67 26.43
N ASP A 54 24.82 -8.96 27.56
CA ASP A 54 23.70 -8.74 28.50
C ASP A 54 23.54 -7.25 28.86
N VAL A 55 22.84 -6.95 29.96
CA VAL A 55 22.71 -5.59 30.49
C VAL A 55 24.10 -4.96 30.64
N PRO A 56 24.36 -3.80 29.99
CA PRO A 56 25.67 -3.17 30.05
C PRO A 56 26.03 -2.81 31.51
N PRO A 57 27.31 -2.95 31.92
CA PRO A 57 27.72 -2.66 33.30
C PRO A 57 27.42 -1.21 33.67
N ALA A 58 27.20 -0.92 34.95
CA ALA A 58 26.81 0.43 35.42
C ALA A 58 27.75 1.57 34.98
N LYS A 59 29.01 1.26 34.64
CA LYS A 59 30.02 2.20 34.09
C LYS A 59 30.29 2.00 32.59
N ALA A 60 29.34 1.48 31.81
CA ALA A 60 29.53 1.14 30.40
C ALA A 60 29.94 2.33 29.53
N ASP A 61 29.41 3.53 29.78
CA ASP A 61 29.80 4.75 29.06
C ASP A 61 31.30 5.05 29.24
N SER A 62 31.79 5.00 30.48
CA SER A 62 33.20 5.22 30.79
C SER A 62 34.10 4.11 30.22
N LEU A 63 33.66 2.85 30.27
CA LEU A 63 34.39 1.73 29.69
C LEU A 63 34.47 1.83 28.15
N LEU A 64 33.38 2.23 27.50
CA LEU A 64 33.35 2.46 26.06
C LEU A 64 34.31 3.59 25.66
N GLN A 65 34.31 4.70 26.40
CA GLN A 65 35.28 5.79 26.19
C GLN A 65 36.73 5.30 26.33
N ASN A 66 37.01 4.46 27.33
CA ASN A 66 38.33 3.87 27.52
C ASN A 66 38.74 2.95 26.35
N TYR A 67 37.81 2.13 25.83
CA TYR A 67 38.07 1.28 24.67
C TYR A 67 38.31 2.10 23.39
N VAL A 68 37.52 3.16 23.15
CA VAL A 68 37.75 4.07 22.02
C VAL A 68 39.09 4.80 22.16
N TYR A 69 39.43 5.28 23.36
CA TYR A 69 40.72 5.90 23.63
C TYR A 69 41.88 4.93 23.36
N ALA A 70 41.77 3.67 23.81
CA ALA A 70 42.77 2.64 23.55
C ALA A 70 42.95 2.35 22.06
N LEU A 71 41.86 2.28 21.29
CA LEU A 71 41.89 2.12 19.83
C LEU A 71 42.58 3.31 19.15
N ARG A 72 42.18 4.54 19.46
CA ARG A 72 42.81 5.76 18.93
C ARG A 72 44.30 5.81 19.23
N LYS A 73 44.70 5.51 20.48
CA LYS A 73 46.10 5.47 20.90
C LYS A 73 46.91 4.41 20.16
N ARG A 74 46.32 3.23 19.91
CA ARG A 74 46.97 2.18 19.11
C ARG A 74 47.13 2.60 17.66
N MET A 75 46.10 3.18 17.05
CA MET A 75 46.14 3.68 15.66
C MET A 75 47.14 4.83 15.50
N GLY A 76 47.16 5.80 16.43
CA GLY A 76 48.09 6.94 16.43
C GLY A 76 49.56 6.55 16.59
N ARG A 77 49.88 5.48 17.33
CA ARG A 77 51.26 4.95 17.45
C ARG A 77 51.78 4.33 16.16
N VAL A 78 50.88 3.87 15.30
CA VAL A 78 51.21 3.08 14.11
C VAL A 78 51.28 3.96 12.87
N ALA A 79 50.45 5.00 12.79
CA ALA A 79 50.46 6.00 11.72
C ALA A 79 51.75 6.84 11.73
N ARG A 80 52.36 7.08 10.56
CA ARG A 80 53.64 7.79 10.44
C ARG A 80 53.60 9.26 10.87
N ASP A 81 52.43 9.91 10.79
CA ASP A 81 52.26 11.36 11.00
C ASP A 81 51.42 11.73 12.24
N GLY A 82 51.09 10.76 13.12
CA GLY A 82 50.23 11.00 14.30
C GLY A 82 48.72 11.13 14.02
N ASP A 83 48.32 11.19 12.74
CA ASP A 83 46.92 11.32 12.28
C ASP A 83 46.03 10.09 12.55
N GLY A 84 46.58 8.98 13.06
CA GLY A 84 45.78 7.78 13.38
C GLY A 84 44.69 8.01 14.43
N HIS A 85 44.77 9.10 15.21
CA HIS A 85 43.72 9.52 16.13
C HIS A 85 42.46 10.05 15.42
N ALA A 86 42.59 10.58 14.20
CA ALA A 86 41.51 11.16 13.41
C ALA A 86 40.62 10.10 12.74
N LEU A 87 41.06 8.83 12.68
CA LEU A 87 40.29 7.73 12.10
C LEU A 87 38.99 7.45 12.83
N ILE A 88 38.93 7.64 14.15
CA ILE A 88 37.70 7.53 14.93
C ILE A 88 37.29 8.91 15.38
N THR A 89 36.21 9.47 14.83
CA THR A 89 35.63 10.74 15.30
C THR A 89 34.44 10.51 16.22
N ARG A 90 34.10 11.52 17.01
CA ARG A 90 32.87 11.56 17.81
C ARG A 90 32.08 12.79 17.37
N ASP A 91 30.85 12.59 16.93
CA ASP A 91 29.90 13.64 16.55
C ASP A 91 28.62 13.51 17.40
N ALA A 92 27.64 14.41 17.26
CA ALA A 92 26.37 14.41 18.00
C ALA A 92 25.62 13.06 17.90
N GLY A 93 25.83 12.29 16.82
CA GLY A 93 25.24 10.97 16.59
C GLY A 93 25.98 9.78 17.22
N GLY A 94 27.21 9.96 17.74
CA GLY A 94 28.01 8.87 18.33
C GLY A 94 29.43 8.75 17.77
N TYR A 95 30.01 7.54 17.77
CA TYR A 95 31.36 7.26 17.29
C TYR A 95 31.34 6.77 15.85
N MET A 96 32.26 7.26 15.03
CA MET A 96 32.38 6.90 13.61
C MET A 96 33.82 6.56 13.27
N LEU A 97 34.02 5.52 12.47
CA LEU A 97 35.32 5.15 11.90
C LEU A 97 35.37 5.55 10.41
N HIS A 98 36.41 6.28 10.03
CA HIS A 98 36.66 6.75 8.67
C HIS A 98 37.62 5.82 7.94
N VAL A 99 37.09 4.93 7.11
CA VAL A 99 37.88 4.08 6.20
C VAL A 99 37.21 4.11 4.84
N VAL A 100 37.99 4.26 3.77
CA VAL A 100 37.47 4.27 2.40
C VAL A 100 37.04 2.85 2.02
N GLY A 101 35.95 2.70 1.27
CA GLY A 101 35.39 1.39 0.92
C GLY A 101 36.43 0.42 0.33
N GLU A 102 37.30 0.89 -0.56
CA GLU A 102 38.33 0.05 -1.21
C GLU A 102 39.37 -0.54 -0.24
N ASP A 103 39.53 0.05 0.94
CA ASP A 103 40.42 -0.43 2.00
C ASP A 103 39.81 -1.59 2.81
N LEU A 104 38.53 -1.93 2.58
CA LEU A 104 37.85 -3.09 3.16
C LEU A 104 37.79 -4.26 2.17
N ASP A 105 38.31 -5.42 2.57
CA ASP A 105 38.22 -6.64 1.76
C ASP A 105 36.77 -7.08 1.49
N SER A 106 35.86 -6.86 2.44
CA SER A 106 34.42 -7.14 2.29
C SER A 106 33.74 -6.28 1.23
N HIS A 107 34.13 -5.02 1.11
CA HIS A 107 33.60 -4.12 0.09
C HIS A 107 34.10 -4.54 -1.28
N ARG A 108 35.42 -4.80 -1.42
CA ARG A 108 36.01 -5.34 -2.65
C ARG A 108 35.35 -6.65 -3.09
N PHE A 109 35.10 -7.56 -2.16
CA PHE A 109 34.37 -8.80 -2.43
C PHE A 109 32.96 -8.55 -2.96
N THR A 110 32.21 -7.64 -2.33
CA THR A 110 30.86 -7.28 -2.77
C THR A 110 30.87 -6.69 -4.19
N THR A 111 31.79 -5.75 -4.48
CA THR A 111 31.93 -5.14 -5.80
C THR A 111 32.27 -6.17 -6.88
N TRP A 112 33.19 -7.10 -6.60
CA TRP A 112 33.54 -8.16 -7.55
C TRP A 112 32.41 -9.18 -7.75
N LEU A 113 31.62 -9.46 -6.70
CA LEU A 113 30.45 -10.32 -6.80
C LEU A 113 29.35 -9.69 -7.68
N GLU A 114 29.11 -8.39 -7.54
CA GLU A 114 28.17 -7.64 -8.40
C GLU A 114 28.62 -7.60 -9.86
N GLN A 115 29.90 -7.31 -10.10
CA GLN A 115 30.49 -7.33 -11.45
C GLN A 115 30.42 -8.72 -12.09
N ALA A 116 30.71 -9.79 -11.34
CA ALA A 116 30.56 -11.16 -11.82
C ALA A 116 29.10 -11.49 -12.15
N GLY A 117 28.15 -10.98 -11.35
CA GLY A 117 26.72 -11.08 -11.64
C GLY A 117 26.30 -10.43 -12.96
N SER A 118 26.91 -9.28 -13.32
CA SER A 118 26.70 -8.61 -14.62
C SER A 118 27.26 -9.44 -15.77
N LEU A 119 28.51 -9.92 -15.62
CA LEU A 119 29.16 -10.76 -16.62
C LEU A 119 28.38 -12.06 -16.90
N LEU A 120 27.75 -12.64 -15.87
CA LEU A 120 26.88 -13.82 -16.04
C LEU A 120 25.60 -13.50 -16.81
N SER A 121 24.97 -12.35 -16.58
CA SER A 121 23.78 -11.94 -17.36
C SER A 121 24.11 -11.62 -18.83
N GLU A 122 25.34 -11.21 -19.11
CA GLU A 122 25.85 -10.95 -20.45
C GLU A 122 26.37 -12.23 -21.16
N GLY A 123 26.28 -13.40 -20.52
CA GLY A 123 26.74 -14.69 -21.05
C GLY A 123 28.26 -14.89 -21.01
N ASN A 124 29.01 -14.02 -20.34
CA ASN A 124 30.47 -14.05 -20.29
C ASN A 124 30.97 -14.92 -19.12
N HIS A 125 30.67 -16.21 -19.17
CA HIS A 125 30.91 -17.16 -18.07
C HIS A 125 32.38 -17.33 -17.68
N LYS A 126 33.32 -17.20 -18.64
CA LYS A 126 34.77 -17.34 -18.36
C LYS A 126 35.33 -16.17 -17.54
N GLN A 127 34.95 -14.94 -17.88
CA GLN A 127 35.37 -13.76 -17.11
C GLN A 127 34.69 -13.73 -15.74
N ALA A 128 33.41 -14.13 -15.66
CA ALA A 128 32.72 -14.28 -14.38
C ALA A 128 33.40 -15.30 -13.46
N ASP A 129 33.78 -16.48 -13.96
CA ASP A 129 34.49 -17.50 -13.17
C ASP A 129 35.84 -16.98 -12.64
N ALA A 130 36.63 -16.30 -13.48
CA ALA A 130 37.91 -15.74 -13.07
C ALA A 130 37.75 -14.68 -11.98
N LEU A 131 36.73 -13.82 -12.10
CA LEU A 131 36.44 -12.78 -11.11
C LEU A 131 35.91 -13.37 -9.79
N LEU A 132 35.03 -14.36 -9.85
CA LEU A 132 34.52 -15.08 -8.67
C LEU A 132 35.63 -15.86 -7.97
N HIS A 133 36.56 -16.47 -8.71
CA HIS A 133 37.74 -17.12 -8.14
C HIS A 133 38.62 -16.11 -7.40
N ALA A 134 38.90 -14.96 -8.00
CA ALA A 134 39.66 -13.89 -7.35
C ALA A 134 38.94 -13.33 -6.10
N ALA A 135 37.61 -13.22 -6.13
CA ALA A 135 36.80 -12.81 -5.00
C ALA A 135 36.84 -13.81 -3.84
N LEU A 136 36.65 -15.09 -4.13
CA LEU A 136 36.74 -16.16 -3.12
C LEU A 136 38.14 -16.25 -2.51
N ALA A 137 39.20 -15.95 -3.27
CA ALA A 137 40.59 -15.94 -2.78
C ALA A 137 40.86 -14.84 -1.71
N LEU A 138 39.96 -13.86 -1.53
CA LEU A 138 40.08 -12.89 -0.44
C LEU A 138 39.79 -13.51 0.94
N TRP A 139 39.09 -14.63 0.98
CA TRP A 139 38.68 -15.32 2.20
C TRP A 139 39.82 -16.12 2.82
N ARG A 140 39.96 -16.03 4.14
CA ARG A 140 41.03 -16.69 4.93
C ARG A 140 40.47 -17.55 6.07
N GLY A 141 39.26 -18.08 5.88
CA GLY A 141 38.45 -18.76 6.89
C GLY A 141 37.21 -17.95 7.27
N PRO A 142 36.50 -18.36 8.34
CA PRO A 142 35.23 -17.74 8.73
C PRO A 142 35.34 -16.24 9.01
N ALA A 143 34.35 -15.48 8.54
CA ALA A 143 34.29 -14.03 8.70
C ALA A 143 34.36 -13.63 10.17
N LEU A 144 35.25 -12.70 10.48
CA LEU A 144 35.49 -12.19 11.84
C LEU A 144 35.82 -13.29 12.86
N SER A 145 36.56 -14.31 12.44
CA SER A 145 37.03 -15.37 13.35
C SER A 145 37.81 -14.78 14.54
N GLY A 146 37.51 -15.27 15.75
CA GLY A 146 38.10 -14.78 17.01
C GLY A 146 37.58 -13.42 17.49
N VAL A 147 36.51 -12.89 16.90
CA VAL A 147 35.79 -11.70 17.42
C VAL A 147 34.53 -12.16 18.16
N PRO A 148 34.33 -11.75 19.43
CA PRO A 148 33.07 -12.01 20.13
C PRO A 148 31.89 -11.41 19.36
N SER A 149 30.84 -12.20 19.19
CA SER A 149 29.57 -11.75 18.62
C SER A 149 28.43 -12.33 19.47
N TYR A 150 27.34 -11.59 19.57
CA TYR A 150 26.18 -11.98 20.36
C TYR A 150 24.96 -12.05 19.44
N PRO A 151 24.01 -12.98 19.65
CA PRO A 151 22.83 -13.10 18.81
C PRO A 151 22.11 -11.75 18.67
N GLY A 152 21.92 -11.30 17.43
CA GLY A 152 21.27 -10.02 17.14
C GLY A 152 22.16 -8.78 17.23
N SER A 153 23.46 -8.92 17.56
CA SER A 153 24.41 -7.81 17.46
C SER A 153 24.75 -7.50 16.00
N ALA A 154 25.25 -6.30 15.73
CA ALA A 154 25.66 -5.92 14.38
C ALA A 154 26.88 -6.71 13.89
N VAL A 155 27.77 -7.13 14.79
CA VAL A 155 28.90 -8.01 14.46
C VAL A 155 28.39 -9.40 14.02
N ASP A 156 27.38 -9.92 14.70
CA ASP A 156 26.74 -11.20 14.36
C ASP A 156 25.96 -11.13 13.03
N ALA A 157 25.21 -10.04 12.82
CA ALA A 157 24.54 -9.76 11.56
C ALA A 157 25.53 -9.60 10.39
N LEU A 158 26.66 -8.90 10.61
CA LEU A 158 27.71 -8.74 9.62
C LEU A 158 28.35 -10.09 9.27
N ARG A 159 28.67 -10.92 10.27
CA ARG A 159 29.23 -12.26 10.03
C ARG A 159 28.30 -13.10 9.16
N ARG A 160 27.02 -13.21 9.54
CA ARG A 160 26.02 -13.97 8.77
C ARG A 160 25.86 -13.45 7.35
N ARG A 161 25.79 -12.13 7.16
CA ARG A 161 25.69 -11.53 5.82
C ARG A 161 26.90 -11.85 4.95
N LEU A 162 28.12 -11.77 5.50
CA LEU A 162 29.33 -12.08 4.75
C LEU A 162 29.38 -13.56 4.35
N GLU A 163 29.05 -14.48 5.28
CA GLU A 163 29.02 -15.92 4.97
C GLU A 163 27.95 -16.27 3.93
N GLU A 164 26.77 -15.63 3.97
CA GLU A 164 25.74 -15.79 2.93
C GLU A 164 26.24 -15.30 1.55
N GLN A 165 26.95 -14.17 1.51
CA GLN A 165 27.58 -13.68 0.28
C GLN A 165 28.68 -14.63 -0.21
N ARG A 166 29.42 -15.29 0.69
CA ARG A 166 30.38 -16.35 0.34
C ARG A 166 29.71 -17.53 -0.33
N ALA A 167 28.62 -18.04 0.27
CA ALA A 167 27.84 -19.14 -0.28
C ALA A 167 27.25 -18.78 -1.66
N THR A 168 26.76 -17.55 -1.80
CA THR A 168 26.27 -17.01 -3.10
C THR A 168 27.39 -16.98 -4.15
N ALA A 169 28.59 -16.53 -3.80
CA ALA A 169 29.72 -16.49 -4.72
C ALA A 169 30.14 -17.90 -5.18
N HIS A 170 30.13 -18.89 -4.28
CA HIS A 170 30.35 -20.29 -4.65
C HIS A 170 29.25 -20.80 -5.60
N THR A 171 27.98 -20.53 -5.31
CA THR A 171 26.83 -20.92 -6.15
C THR A 171 26.98 -20.37 -7.58
N LEU A 172 27.25 -19.07 -7.72
CA LEU A 172 27.43 -18.41 -9.02
C LEU A 172 28.64 -18.95 -9.79
N ARG A 173 29.72 -19.30 -9.10
CA ARG A 173 30.93 -19.86 -9.74
C ARG A 173 30.67 -21.27 -10.26
N ILE A 174 29.92 -22.07 -9.51
CA ILE A 174 29.45 -23.39 -9.96
C ILE A 174 28.55 -23.26 -11.19
N ASP A 175 27.57 -22.35 -11.17
CA ASP A 175 26.68 -22.13 -12.32
C ASP A 175 27.46 -21.66 -13.56
N ALA A 176 28.44 -20.78 -13.38
CA ALA A 176 29.35 -20.35 -14.44
C ALA A 176 30.13 -21.54 -15.03
N ALA A 177 30.63 -22.43 -14.17
CA ALA A 177 31.37 -23.61 -14.58
C ALA A 177 30.51 -24.65 -15.31
N LEU A 178 29.30 -24.92 -14.81
CA LEU A 178 28.32 -25.82 -15.44
C LEU A 178 27.85 -25.26 -16.78
N SER A 179 27.69 -23.94 -16.91
CA SER A 179 27.34 -23.28 -18.16
C SER A 179 28.49 -23.28 -19.17
N ALA A 180 29.73 -23.25 -18.69
CA ALA A 180 30.94 -23.38 -19.51
C ALA A 180 31.34 -24.84 -19.83
N GLY A 181 30.50 -25.83 -19.48
CA GLY A 181 30.74 -27.25 -19.75
C GLY A 181 31.81 -27.92 -18.88
N ARG A 182 32.20 -27.32 -17.74
CA ARG A 182 33.20 -27.88 -16.81
C ARG A 182 32.55 -28.73 -15.71
N ASP A 183 31.70 -29.68 -16.11
CA ASP A 183 30.84 -30.44 -15.18
C ASP A 183 31.65 -31.30 -14.19
N SER A 184 32.79 -31.87 -14.63
CA SER A 184 33.67 -32.67 -13.75
C SER A 184 34.34 -31.83 -12.67
N TRP A 185 34.74 -30.59 -12.99
CA TRP A 185 35.29 -29.67 -12.00
C TRP A 185 34.21 -29.22 -11.02
N ALA A 186 33.02 -28.88 -11.51
CA ALA A 186 31.89 -28.49 -10.67
C ALA A 186 31.49 -29.59 -9.68
N ALA A 187 31.45 -30.86 -10.12
CA ALA A 187 31.15 -32.00 -9.25
C ALA A 187 32.22 -32.21 -8.15
N ALA A 188 33.50 -31.97 -8.45
CA ALA A 188 34.57 -32.07 -7.47
C ALA A 188 34.51 -30.95 -6.42
N GLU A 189 34.25 -29.71 -6.85
CA GLU A 189 34.10 -28.55 -5.97
C GLU A 189 32.85 -28.69 -5.08
N LEU A 190 31.72 -29.10 -5.66
CA LEU A 190 30.45 -29.29 -4.92
C LEU A 190 30.54 -30.37 -3.85
N ARG A 191 31.35 -31.42 -4.06
CA ARG A 191 31.59 -32.43 -3.02
C ARG A 191 32.19 -31.82 -1.75
N GLN A 192 33.09 -30.86 -1.89
CA GLN A 192 33.67 -30.15 -0.75
C GLN A 192 32.67 -29.17 -0.13
N LEU A 193 31.94 -28.43 -0.96
CA LEU A 193 30.96 -27.44 -0.50
C LEU A 193 29.78 -28.05 0.24
N VAL A 194 29.28 -29.21 -0.18
CA VAL A 194 28.22 -29.95 0.56
C VAL A 194 28.72 -30.42 1.93
N HIS A 195 30.02 -30.66 2.09
CA HIS A 195 30.61 -30.98 3.39
C HIS A 195 30.83 -29.73 4.27
N GLU A 196 31.24 -28.61 3.67
CA GLU A 196 31.43 -27.33 4.37
C GLU A 196 30.09 -26.67 4.77
N TYR A 197 29.05 -26.87 3.96
CA TYR A 197 27.70 -26.30 4.12
C TYR A 197 26.62 -27.40 4.07
N PRO A 198 26.57 -28.30 5.09
CA PRO A 198 25.66 -29.45 5.07
C PRO A 198 24.18 -29.08 5.07
N ASP A 199 23.83 -27.90 5.61
CA ASP A 199 22.46 -27.41 5.72
C ASP A 199 22.03 -26.54 4.52
N ASP A 200 22.93 -26.22 3.58
CA ASP A 200 22.60 -25.41 2.40
C ASP A 200 22.18 -26.31 1.22
N GLU A 201 20.86 -26.43 1.03
CA GLU A 201 20.28 -27.25 -0.03
C GLU A 201 20.72 -26.85 -1.45
N ARG A 202 21.17 -25.59 -1.66
CA ARG A 202 21.57 -25.10 -2.99
C ARG A 202 22.73 -25.91 -3.53
N PHE A 203 23.76 -26.15 -2.71
CA PHE A 203 24.91 -26.95 -3.11
C PHE A 203 24.54 -28.40 -3.36
N THR A 204 23.66 -28.97 -2.53
CA THR A 204 23.19 -30.35 -2.71
C THR A 204 22.45 -30.52 -4.04
N ARG A 205 21.57 -29.57 -4.40
CA ARG A 205 20.84 -29.58 -5.69
C ARG A 205 21.75 -29.35 -6.89
N GLN A 206 22.71 -28.41 -6.80
CA GLN A 206 23.73 -28.23 -7.84
C GLN A 206 24.59 -29.49 -7.99
N PHE A 207 24.88 -30.20 -6.89
CA PHE A 207 25.69 -31.42 -6.92
C PHE A 207 24.97 -32.57 -7.63
N ILE A 208 23.68 -32.76 -7.35
CA ILE A 208 22.80 -33.69 -8.08
C ILE A 208 22.83 -33.37 -9.59
N THR A 209 22.76 -32.10 -9.95
CA THR A 209 22.80 -31.64 -11.35
C THR A 209 24.15 -31.98 -12.01
N ALA A 210 25.26 -31.67 -11.34
CA ALA A 210 26.61 -31.98 -11.84
C ALA A 210 26.87 -33.49 -11.96
N LEU A 211 26.38 -34.29 -11.00
CA LEU A 211 26.48 -35.75 -11.04
C LEU A 211 25.68 -36.35 -12.21
N ARG A 212 24.47 -35.85 -12.49
CA ARG A 212 23.68 -36.27 -13.65
C ARG A 212 24.39 -35.94 -14.97
N ARG A 213 24.95 -34.75 -15.10
CA ARG A 213 25.70 -34.34 -16.31
C ARG A 213 27.00 -35.11 -16.53
N THR A 214 27.61 -35.61 -15.45
CA THR A 214 28.81 -36.45 -15.52
C THR A 214 28.50 -37.96 -15.61
N GLY A 215 27.23 -38.35 -15.77
CA GLY A 215 26.80 -39.75 -15.91
C GLY A 215 26.75 -40.56 -14.61
N ARG A 216 26.79 -39.91 -13.45
CA ARG A 216 26.82 -40.53 -12.11
C ARG A 216 25.43 -40.52 -11.44
N SER A 217 24.42 -40.98 -12.16
CA SER A 217 23.00 -40.87 -11.75
C SER A 217 22.67 -41.60 -10.44
N SER A 218 23.32 -42.73 -10.15
CA SER A 218 23.09 -43.49 -8.91
C SER A 218 23.46 -42.70 -7.65
N GLU A 219 24.55 -41.93 -7.70
CA GLU A 219 24.96 -41.05 -6.60
C GLU A 219 24.02 -39.84 -6.48
N ALA A 220 23.55 -39.31 -7.61
CA ALA A 220 22.59 -38.22 -7.65
C ALA A 220 21.26 -38.61 -6.97
N ASP A 221 20.78 -39.83 -7.21
CA ASP A 221 19.53 -40.34 -6.63
C ASP A 221 19.65 -40.68 -5.14
N GLU A 222 20.85 -41.05 -4.66
CA GLU A 222 21.12 -41.16 -3.22
C GLU A 222 21.07 -39.80 -2.51
N LEU A 223 21.72 -38.78 -3.09
CA LEU A 223 21.67 -37.41 -2.58
C LEU A 223 20.25 -36.83 -2.63
N GLN A 224 19.49 -37.11 -3.69
CA GLN A 224 18.10 -36.67 -3.85
C GLN A 224 17.18 -37.24 -2.76
N ARG A 225 17.42 -38.46 -2.28
CA ARG A 225 16.66 -39.09 -1.19
C ARG A 225 16.92 -38.48 0.19
N ARG A 226 18.04 -37.76 0.36
CA ARG A 226 18.40 -37.09 1.62
C ARG A 226 17.81 -35.67 1.72
N LEU A 227 17.31 -35.10 0.62
CA LEU A 227 16.63 -33.80 0.61
C LEU A 227 15.17 -33.95 1.08
N PRO A 228 14.67 -33.06 1.95
CA PRO A 228 13.24 -33.01 2.27
C PRO A 228 12.41 -32.78 1.00
N SER A 229 11.27 -33.47 0.91
CA SER A 229 10.40 -33.50 -0.29
C SER A 229 9.60 -32.21 -0.44
N THR A 230 10.27 -31.14 -0.88
CA THR A 230 9.66 -29.85 -1.26
C THR A 230 10.33 -29.34 -2.55
N PRO A 231 9.57 -28.93 -3.58
CA PRO A 231 10.16 -28.38 -4.81
C PRO A 231 10.68 -26.95 -4.56
N PRO A 232 11.68 -26.47 -5.33
CA PRO A 232 12.29 -25.18 -5.07
C PRO A 232 11.45 -24.03 -5.64
N VAL A 233 11.25 -22.99 -4.83
CA VAL A 233 10.90 -21.63 -5.28
C VAL A 233 12.14 -21.02 -5.95
N ALA A 234 11.98 -20.40 -7.12
CA ALA A 234 13.06 -19.70 -7.80
C ALA A 234 13.59 -18.53 -6.95
N VAL A 235 14.87 -18.58 -6.60
CA VAL A 235 15.54 -17.54 -5.80
C VAL A 235 15.96 -16.39 -6.73
N THR A 236 15.22 -15.29 -6.71
CA THR A 236 15.66 -13.99 -7.23
C THR A 236 16.80 -13.44 -6.36
N ARG A 237 17.80 -12.81 -7.00
CA ARG A 237 19.04 -12.27 -6.40
C ARG A 237 18.78 -11.44 -5.12
N PRO A 238 19.63 -11.55 -4.07
CA PRO A 238 19.41 -10.85 -2.80
C PRO A 238 19.70 -9.34 -2.91
N GLN A 239 18.67 -8.52 -2.78
CA GLN A 239 18.82 -7.09 -2.48
C GLN A 239 19.16 -6.91 -0.99
N VAL A 240 20.33 -6.34 -0.70
CA VAL A 240 20.73 -5.95 0.66
C VAL A 240 20.06 -4.63 1.01
N THR A 241 18.97 -4.68 1.79
CA THR A 241 18.43 -3.52 2.53
C THR A 241 18.57 -3.73 4.04
N PRO A 242 18.92 -2.68 4.82
CA PRO A 242 19.22 -2.81 6.24
C PRO A 242 17.93 -2.89 7.08
N ALA A 243 17.65 -4.06 7.66
CA ALA A 243 16.60 -4.21 8.66
C ALA A 243 17.01 -3.54 9.98
N VAL A 244 16.28 -2.49 10.37
CA VAL A 244 16.33 -1.90 11.72
C VAL A 244 15.35 -2.67 12.59
N SER A 245 15.83 -3.68 13.30
CA SER A 245 15.07 -4.39 14.33
C SER A 245 15.17 -3.62 15.64
N ARG A 246 14.04 -3.11 16.14
CA ARG A 246 13.91 -2.59 17.51
C ARG A 246 13.93 -3.77 18.50
N PRO A 247 14.52 -3.61 19.70
CA PRO A 247 14.53 -4.65 20.72
C PRO A 247 13.12 -4.81 21.31
N VAL A 248 12.57 -6.01 21.21
CA VAL A 248 11.44 -6.47 22.01
C VAL A 248 12.01 -6.89 23.38
N PRO A 249 11.44 -6.44 24.51
CA PRO A 249 11.90 -6.88 25.82
C PRO A 249 11.53 -8.36 26.00
N HIS A 250 12.54 -9.21 26.12
CA HIS A 250 12.36 -10.58 26.64
C HIS A 250 11.93 -10.49 28.11
N ARG A 251 10.62 -10.59 28.35
CA ARG A 251 10.12 -11.04 29.64
C ARG A 251 10.43 -12.52 29.74
N PHE A 252 11.26 -12.88 30.71
CA PHE A 252 11.34 -14.24 31.20
C PHE A 252 9.92 -14.69 31.58
N SER A 253 9.42 -15.72 30.91
CA SER A 253 8.24 -16.45 31.35
C SER A 253 8.66 -17.27 32.57
N THR A 254 8.57 -16.67 33.75
CA THR A 254 8.40 -17.43 34.97
C THR A 254 7.02 -18.08 34.90
N TRP A 255 6.95 -19.37 35.21
CA TRP A 255 5.69 -20.02 35.56
C TRP A 255 5.18 -19.40 36.86
N SER A 256 4.55 -18.22 36.79
CA SER A 256 3.78 -17.68 37.92
C SER A 256 2.40 -18.34 37.89
N THR A 257 2.29 -19.40 38.67
CA THR A 257 0.99 -19.85 39.15
C THR A 257 0.45 -18.76 40.07
N THR A 258 -0.83 -18.45 39.96
CA THR A 258 -1.63 -17.63 40.88
C THR A 258 -1.36 -16.13 40.95
N ALA A 259 -2.44 -15.36 40.74
CA ALA A 259 -2.60 -13.98 41.16
C ALA A 259 -2.03 -13.73 42.57
N PRO A 260 -1.62 -12.49 42.92
CA PRO A 260 -1.50 -12.14 44.33
C PRO A 260 -2.89 -12.35 44.93
N ARG A 261 -3.07 -13.45 45.68
CA ARG A 261 -4.16 -13.57 46.61
C ARG A 261 -4.05 -12.35 47.50
N GLN A 262 -4.96 -11.39 47.31
CA GLN A 262 -5.31 -10.44 48.34
C GLN A 262 -5.64 -11.30 49.57
N ARG A 263 -4.65 -11.49 50.46
CA ARG A 263 -4.95 -11.82 51.83
C ARG A 263 -5.75 -10.63 52.32
N LEU A 264 -6.97 -10.88 52.80
CA LEU A 264 -7.79 -9.90 53.50
C LEU A 264 -6.98 -9.45 54.72
N ALA A 265 -6.12 -8.45 54.56
CA ALA A 265 -5.47 -7.77 55.66
C ALA A 265 -6.61 -7.08 56.42
N ARG A 266 -6.95 -7.61 57.59
CA ARG A 266 -7.88 -6.96 58.51
C ARG A 266 -7.34 -5.58 58.85
N GLU A 267 -8.20 -4.57 58.89
CA GLU A 267 -7.81 -3.20 59.20
C GLU A 267 -6.98 -3.15 60.50
N GLY A 268 -5.68 -2.83 60.38
CA GLY A 268 -4.78 -2.61 61.52
C GLY A 268 -3.61 -3.59 61.71
N SER A 269 -3.47 -4.65 60.90
CA SER A 269 -2.30 -5.54 60.96
C SER A 269 -1.05 -4.93 60.32
N LEU A 270 0.12 -5.24 60.90
CA LEU A 270 1.43 -4.82 60.40
C LEU A 270 2.10 -5.94 59.60
N TYR A 271 2.63 -5.60 58.44
CA TYR A 271 3.46 -6.47 57.62
C TYR A 271 4.88 -5.89 57.53
N PHE A 272 5.87 -6.68 57.91
CA PHE A 272 7.28 -6.33 57.84
C PHE A 272 7.98 -7.15 56.76
N SER A 273 8.76 -6.47 55.91
CA SER A 273 9.60 -7.14 54.92
C SER A 273 11.08 -6.92 55.20
N VAL A 274 11.85 -8.01 55.24
CA VAL A 274 13.32 -8.03 55.35
C VAL A 274 13.99 -8.94 54.31
N LEU A 275 13.21 -9.75 53.56
CA LEU A 275 13.67 -10.53 52.40
C LEU A 275 13.82 -9.69 51.10
N GLY A 276 13.66 -8.38 51.24
CA GLY A 276 13.99 -7.34 50.26
C GLY A 276 14.41 -6.06 50.98
N PRO A 277 14.24 -4.86 50.39
CA PRO A 277 14.38 -3.61 51.12
C PRO A 277 13.50 -3.58 52.37
N VAL A 278 14.04 -3.10 53.50
CA VAL A 278 13.30 -3.08 54.77
C VAL A 278 12.09 -2.15 54.68
N ARG A 279 10.88 -2.74 54.71
CA ARG A 279 9.59 -2.03 54.60
C ARG A 279 8.66 -2.40 55.74
N VAL A 280 7.81 -1.45 56.13
CA VAL A 280 6.73 -1.65 57.09
C VAL A 280 5.43 -1.22 56.43
N ARG A 281 4.43 -2.09 56.38
CA ARG A 281 3.09 -1.79 55.87
C ARG A 281 2.06 -1.96 56.98
N GLN A 282 1.06 -1.09 57.01
CA GLN A 282 -0.13 -1.22 57.84
C GLN A 282 -1.33 -1.37 56.91
N GLY A 283 -1.92 -2.57 56.84
CA GLY A 283 -2.84 -2.93 55.76
C GLY A 283 -2.22 -2.68 54.37
N GLU A 284 -2.90 -1.88 53.55
CA GLU A 284 -2.41 -1.50 52.20
C GLU A 284 -1.41 -0.33 52.19
N ARG A 285 -1.21 0.36 53.32
CA ARG A 285 -0.41 1.58 53.39
C ARG A 285 1.03 1.28 53.83
N GLU A 286 2.00 1.67 53.02
CA GLU A 286 3.41 1.63 53.40
C GLU A 286 3.76 2.81 54.34
N LEU A 287 4.43 2.52 55.46
CA LEU A 287 4.88 3.50 56.43
C LEU A 287 6.29 3.99 56.08
N PRO A 288 6.56 5.31 56.11
CA PRO A 288 7.87 5.86 55.77
C PRO A 288 8.90 5.54 56.87
N VAL A 289 9.71 4.50 56.64
CA VAL A 289 10.68 3.94 57.61
C VAL A 289 11.92 4.83 57.84
N GLY A 290 12.03 5.96 57.14
CA GLY A 290 13.08 6.97 57.39
C GLY A 290 14.49 6.55 56.94
N SER A 291 15.51 7.03 57.66
CA SER A 291 16.93 6.95 57.29
C SER A 291 17.48 5.51 57.25
N PRO A 292 18.58 5.24 56.53
CA PRO A 292 19.19 3.90 56.45
C PRO A 292 19.52 3.29 57.82
N GLN A 293 20.02 4.11 58.76
CA GLN A 293 20.32 3.68 60.14
C GLN A 293 19.06 3.34 60.96
N LEU A 294 17.91 3.98 60.68
CA LEU A 294 16.63 3.64 61.29
C LEU A 294 16.09 2.30 60.78
N ARG A 295 16.26 2.04 59.47
CA ARG A 295 15.94 0.73 58.85
C ARG A 295 16.81 -0.39 59.40
N ALA A 296 18.10 -0.11 59.61
CA ALA A 296 19.04 -1.05 60.23
C ALA A 296 18.64 -1.42 61.66
N MET A 297 18.16 -0.44 62.45
CA MET A 297 17.65 -0.69 63.79
C MET A 297 16.40 -1.57 63.75
N ILE A 298 15.46 -1.31 62.84
CA ILE A 298 14.26 -2.15 62.67
C ILE A 298 14.62 -3.57 62.25
N ALA A 299 15.48 -3.74 61.25
CA ALA A 299 15.92 -5.05 60.79
C ALA A 299 16.55 -5.87 61.93
N THR A 300 17.42 -5.24 62.71
CA THR A 300 18.07 -5.88 63.87
C THR A 300 17.04 -6.32 64.92
N LEU A 301 16.04 -5.50 65.21
CA LEU A 301 14.99 -5.84 66.18
C LEU A 301 14.05 -6.94 65.67
N LEU A 302 13.68 -6.92 64.38
CA LEU A 302 12.80 -7.94 63.78
C LEU A 302 13.48 -9.31 63.70
N LEU A 303 14.75 -9.37 63.30
CA LEU A 303 15.53 -10.61 63.19
C LEU A 303 15.87 -11.24 64.55
N ARG A 304 15.60 -10.54 65.66
CA ARG A 304 15.70 -11.06 67.03
C ARG A 304 14.38 -11.66 67.54
N HIS A 305 13.32 -11.68 66.71
CA HIS A 305 12.03 -12.32 66.97
C HIS A 305 11.46 -11.99 68.37
N GLY A 306 11.38 -10.70 68.70
CA GLY A 306 10.79 -10.22 69.95
C GLY A 306 11.71 -10.22 71.18
N ARG A 307 12.97 -10.64 71.08
CA ARG A 307 13.95 -10.53 72.19
C ARG A 307 14.46 -9.09 72.34
N THR A 308 14.58 -8.63 73.58
CA THR A 308 15.10 -7.29 73.92
C THR A 308 16.57 -7.16 73.55
N VAL A 309 16.89 -6.12 72.78
CA VAL A 309 18.26 -5.74 72.38
C VAL A 309 18.67 -4.50 73.16
N SER A 310 19.78 -4.55 73.88
CA SER A 310 20.29 -3.41 74.65
C SER A 310 20.74 -2.26 73.75
N ALA A 311 20.81 -1.04 74.30
CA ALA A 311 21.31 0.11 73.55
C ALA A 311 22.75 -0.10 73.03
N GLN A 312 23.61 -0.81 73.79
CA GLN A 312 24.98 -1.09 73.37
C GLN A 312 25.05 -2.11 72.23
N GLU A 313 24.20 -3.14 72.26
CA GLU A 313 24.11 -4.12 71.16
C GLU A 313 23.60 -3.48 69.87
N LEU A 314 22.64 -2.56 69.96
CA LEU A 314 22.19 -1.79 68.79
C LEU A 314 23.30 -0.87 68.26
N VAL A 315 24.12 -0.27 69.12
CA VAL A 315 25.28 0.52 68.68
C VAL A 315 26.25 -0.36 67.89
N ASN A 316 26.58 -1.54 68.42
CA ASN A 316 27.48 -2.47 67.76
C ASN A 316 26.89 -2.99 66.42
N ALA A 317 25.60 -3.30 66.38
CA ALA A 317 24.93 -3.78 65.16
C ALA A 317 24.87 -2.73 64.04
N LEU A 318 24.72 -1.45 64.40
CA LEU A 318 24.57 -0.33 63.46
C LEU A 318 25.91 0.24 62.97
N TRP A 319 26.91 0.34 63.85
CA TRP A 319 28.17 1.05 63.57
C TRP A 319 29.45 0.23 63.77
N GLY A 320 29.38 -0.98 64.34
CA GLY A 320 30.56 -1.83 64.56
C GLY A 320 31.57 -1.23 65.53
N GLU A 321 32.86 -1.30 65.18
CA GLU A 321 33.97 -0.84 66.04
C GLU A 321 34.19 0.69 66.01
N GLU A 322 33.51 1.43 65.12
CA GLU A 322 33.64 2.90 64.99
C GLU A 322 32.32 3.66 65.25
N PRO A 323 31.73 3.60 66.47
CA PRO A 323 30.50 4.30 66.76
C PRO A 323 30.71 5.83 66.90
N PRO A 324 29.74 6.67 66.47
CA PRO A 324 29.77 8.11 66.72
C PRO A 324 29.82 8.45 68.23
N SER A 325 30.44 9.57 68.60
CA SER A 325 30.56 10.04 70.00
C SER A 325 29.24 10.17 70.76
N HIS A 326 28.11 10.28 70.05
CA HIS A 326 26.75 10.33 70.60
C HIS A 326 25.85 9.18 70.10
N ALA A 327 26.42 7.99 69.85
CA ALA A 327 25.69 6.84 69.31
C ALA A 327 24.49 6.42 70.18
N VAL A 328 24.64 6.35 71.51
CA VAL A 328 23.54 5.99 72.42
C VAL A 328 22.39 7.01 72.39
N ALA A 329 22.71 8.31 72.28
CA ALA A 329 21.70 9.36 72.13
C ALA A 329 20.98 9.28 70.76
N THR A 330 21.70 8.86 69.73
CA THR A 330 21.17 8.64 68.37
C THR A 330 20.20 7.44 68.35
N VAL A 331 20.55 6.32 69.02
CA VAL A 331 19.65 5.16 69.19
C VAL A 331 18.37 5.56 69.92
N ARG A 332 18.46 6.38 70.99
CA ARG A 332 17.26 6.90 71.69
C ARG A 332 16.38 7.76 70.79
N THR A 333 16.99 8.55 69.89
CA THR A 333 16.27 9.36 68.91
C THR A 333 15.54 8.48 67.88
N TYR A 334 16.18 7.41 67.42
CA TYR A 334 15.56 6.41 66.54
C TYR A 334 14.42 5.66 67.22
N ALA A 335 14.63 5.20 68.45
CA ALA A 335 13.59 4.60 69.29
C ALA A 335 12.35 5.50 69.43
N SER A 336 12.55 6.80 69.67
CA SER A 336 11.46 7.77 69.76
C SER A 336 10.70 7.93 68.43
N ARG A 337 11.41 7.97 67.30
CA ARG A 337 10.80 8.02 65.96
C ARG A 337 10.02 6.75 65.63
N LEU A 338 10.55 5.58 65.97
CA LEU A 338 9.85 4.29 65.78
C LEU A 338 8.59 4.21 66.62
N ARG A 339 8.67 4.62 67.89
CA ARG A 339 7.50 4.68 68.78
C ARG A 339 6.41 5.59 68.24
N LYS A 340 6.78 6.76 67.67
CA LYS A 340 5.83 7.67 67.03
C LYS A 340 5.24 7.09 65.75
N MET A 341 6.06 6.42 64.93
CA MET A 341 5.63 5.77 63.69
C MET A 341 4.62 4.64 63.97
N LEU A 342 4.83 3.87 65.03
CA LEU A 342 3.97 2.75 65.44
C LEU A 342 2.92 3.17 66.50
N SER A 343 2.66 4.46 66.67
CA SER A 343 1.84 5.00 67.78
C SER A 343 0.40 4.47 67.82
N ALA A 344 -0.15 4.01 66.69
CA ALA A 344 -1.47 3.37 66.63
C ALA A 344 -1.50 1.94 67.22
N ARG A 345 -0.31 1.34 67.47
CA ARG A 345 -0.11 0.00 68.01
C ARG A 345 1.05 0.04 69.02
N SER A 346 0.82 0.71 70.15
CA SER A 346 1.82 0.86 71.22
C SER A 346 2.22 -0.47 71.88
N ASP A 347 1.44 -1.52 71.67
CA ASP A 347 1.68 -2.91 72.08
C ASP A 347 2.88 -3.56 71.37
N VAL A 348 3.24 -3.09 70.17
CA VAL A 348 4.30 -3.69 69.34
C VAL A 348 5.71 -3.26 69.75
N TRP A 349 5.82 -2.14 70.48
CA TRP A 349 7.11 -1.60 70.93
C TRP A 349 7.32 -1.82 72.42
N VAL A 350 8.33 -2.62 72.79
CA VAL A 350 8.69 -2.86 74.19
C VAL A 350 9.99 -2.13 74.52
N SER A 351 9.98 -1.39 75.63
CA SER A 351 11.17 -0.70 76.17
C SER A 351 11.34 -1.13 77.63
N GLU A 352 12.14 -2.19 77.84
CA GLU A 352 12.41 -2.75 79.16
C GLU A 352 13.92 -2.73 79.46
N PHE A 353 14.28 -2.45 80.71
CA PHE A 353 15.66 -2.50 81.26
C PHE A 353 16.76 -1.83 80.41
N GLY A 354 16.44 -0.73 79.71
CA GLY A 354 17.42 0.00 78.89
C GLY A 354 17.67 -0.58 77.49
N GLY A 355 16.85 -1.53 77.05
CA GLY A 355 16.83 -2.08 75.70
C GLY A 355 15.51 -1.84 74.96
N TYR A 356 15.44 -2.37 73.74
CA TYR A 356 14.32 -2.23 72.82
C TYR A 356 13.97 -3.57 72.17
N ALA A 357 12.68 -3.86 71.99
CA ALA A 357 12.20 -5.02 71.25
C ALA A 357 10.99 -4.64 70.37
N LEU A 358 10.82 -5.36 69.25
CA LEU A 358 9.59 -5.35 68.46
C LEU A 358 8.85 -6.67 68.67
N GLN A 359 7.68 -6.61 69.32
CA GLN A 359 6.87 -7.79 69.59
C GLN A 359 5.67 -7.81 68.64
N LEU A 360 5.71 -8.72 67.68
CA LEU A 360 4.64 -8.86 66.67
C LEU A 360 3.41 -9.52 67.30
N GLY A 361 2.23 -8.96 67.05
CA GLY A 361 0.96 -9.55 67.47
C GLY A 361 0.60 -10.79 66.65
N PRO A 362 -0.42 -11.57 67.06
CA PRO A 362 -0.81 -12.80 66.38
C PRO A 362 -1.27 -12.61 64.93
N ASP A 363 -1.75 -11.41 64.59
CA ASP A 363 -2.19 -11.02 63.24
C ASP A 363 -1.12 -10.25 62.44
N ASP A 364 0.04 -9.95 63.04
CA ASP A 364 1.14 -9.25 62.38
C ASP A 364 2.06 -10.27 61.68
N GLU A 365 2.54 -9.95 60.47
CA GLU A 365 3.31 -10.87 59.63
C GLU A 365 4.73 -10.33 59.37
N LEU A 366 5.74 -11.18 59.53
CA LEU A 366 7.11 -10.98 59.06
C LEU A 366 7.39 -11.96 57.93
N ASP A 367 7.94 -11.47 56.82
CA ASP A 367 8.21 -12.29 55.64
C ASP A 367 9.18 -13.47 55.92
N VAL A 368 10.19 -13.29 56.78
CA VAL A 368 11.10 -14.38 57.22
C VAL A 368 10.38 -15.46 58.03
N ASP A 369 9.40 -15.09 58.87
CA ASP A 369 8.61 -16.07 59.62
C ASP A 369 7.65 -16.83 58.68
N THR A 370 7.11 -16.12 57.68
CA THR A 370 6.27 -16.71 56.63
C THR A 370 7.09 -17.68 55.77
N LEU A 371 8.33 -17.31 55.44
CA LEU A 371 9.29 -18.15 54.74
C LEU A 371 9.57 -19.44 55.51
N ALA A 372 9.83 -19.35 56.81
CA ALA A 372 10.08 -20.51 57.66
C ALA A 372 8.85 -21.44 57.71
N LYS A 373 7.63 -20.89 57.82
CA LYS A 373 6.38 -21.65 57.80
C LYS A 373 6.15 -22.36 56.46
N LEU A 374 6.34 -21.67 55.33
CA LEU A 374 6.20 -22.25 53.99
C LEU A 374 7.23 -23.35 53.76
N THR A 375 8.48 -23.13 54.17
CA THR A 375 9.56 -24.13 54.07
C THR A 375 9.24 -25.39 54.86
N ALA A 376 8.85 -25.26 56.14
CA ALA A 376 8.48 -26.42 56.96
C ALA A 376 7.24 -27.17 56.43
N THR A 377 6.33 -26.46 55.77
CA THR A 377 5.16 -27.09 55.13
C THR A 377 5.56 -27.80 53.84
N ALA A 378 6.48 -27.22 53.06
CA ALA A 378 7.03 -27.84 51.86
C ALA A 378 7.79 -29.13 52.19
N GLU A 379 8.59 -29.12 53.26
CA GLU A 379 9.31 -30.30 53.75
C GLU A 379 8.36 -31.42 54.17
N LYS A 380 7.26 -31.09 54.88
CA LYS A 380 6.22 -32.06 55.23
C LYS A 380 5.52 -32.65 54.00
N ALA A 381 5.19 -31.80 53.01
CA ALA A 381 4.58 -32.26 51.75
C ALA A 381 5.52 -33.16 50.96
N ALA A 382 6.82 -32.84 50.93
CA ALA A 382 7.85 -33.67 50.30
C ALA A 382 7.97 -35.03 50.99
N ALA A 383 8.01 -35.06 52.33
CA ALA A 383 8.03 -36.29 53.11
C ALA A 383 6.78 -37.16 52.93
N ALA A 384 5.63 -36.55 52.63
CA ALA A 384 4.37 -37.24 52.34
C ALA A 384 4.26 -37.74 50.88
N GLY A 385 5.25 -37.46 50.02
CA GLY A 385 5.22 -37.80 48.59
C GLY A 385 4.37 -36.87 47.72
N GLU A 386 3.87 -35.76 48.26
CA GLU A 386 3.08 -34.76 47.55
C GLU A 386 4.00 -33.78 46.79
N LEU A 387 4.82 -34.32 45.88
CA LEU A 387 5.89 -33.56 45.21
C LEU A 387 5.40 -32.29 44.48
N PRO A 388 4.24 -32.28 43.77
CA PRO A 388 3.73 -31.05 43.17
C PRO A 388 3.37 -29.96 44.19
N LEU A 389 2.82 -30.36 45.35
CA LEU A 389 2.51 -29.42 46.43
C LEU A 389 3.79 -28.88 47.06
N ALA A 390 4.77 -29.74 47.34
CA ALA A 390 6.07 -29.34 47.86
C ALA A 390 6.78 -28.36 46.90
N HIS A 391 6.79 -28.64 45.59
CA HIS A 391 7.35 -27.75 44.57
C HIS A 391 6.68 -26.37 44.58
N ALA A 392 5.34 -26.33 44.65
CA ALA A 392 4.58 -25.09 44.70
C ALA A 392 4.82 -24.30 46.00
N LEU A 393 4.96 -24.97 47.15
CA LEU A 393 5.25 -24.32 48.43
C LEU A 393 6.66 -23.74 48.47
N TYR A 394 7.66 -24.43 47.91
CA TYR A 394 9.00 -23.87 47.73
C TYR A 394 9.04 -22.69 46.77
N ALA A 395 8.24 -22.71 45.69
CA ALA A 395 8.08 -21.56 44.80
C ALA A 395 7.50 -20.34 45.54
N GLN A 396 6.41 -20.54 46.30
CA GLN A 396 5.80 -19.49 47.12
C GLN A 396 6.77 -18.93 48.18
N ALA A 397 7.61 -19.79 48.75
CA ALA A 397 8.66 -19.37 49.68
C ALA A 397 9.69 -18.45 48.99
N LEU A 398 10.12 -18.81 47.77
CA LEU A 398 11.08 -18.03 46.98
C LEU A 398 10.50 -16.70 46.46
N ASP A 399 9.20 -16.64 46.21
CA ASP A 399 8.50 -15.41 45.79
C ASP A 399 8.45 -14.33 46.89
N LEU A 400 8.79 -14.67 48.15
CA LEU A 400 8.90 -13.69 49.24
C LEU A 400 10.12 -12.76 49.09
N TRP A 401 11.11 -13.13 48.27
CA TRP A 401 12.27 -12.27 48.01
C TRP A 401 11.97 -11.20 46.95
N ASP A 402 11.86 -9.94 47.39
CA ASP A 402 11.76 -8.76 46.52
C ASP A 402 13.13 -8.06 46.40
N GLY A 403 14.06 -8.69 45.67
CA GLY A 403 15.42 -8.17 45.43
C GLY A 403 16.48 -8.70 46.41
N GLU A 404 17.44 -7.84 46.77
CA GLU A 404 18.47 -8.14 47.76
C GLU A 404 17.88 -8.02 49.18
N ALA A 405 18.04 -9.06 50.00
CA ALA A 405 17.59 -9.06 51.38
C ALA A 405 18.24 -7.88 52.13
N LEU A 406 17.49 -7.19 53.00
CA LEU A 406 17.98 -6.00 53.70
C LEU A 406 18.60 -4.92 52.77
N GLY A 407 18.06 -4.75 51.56
CA GLY A 407 18.61 -3.81 50.58
C GLY A 407 18.78 -2.39 51.13
N SER A 408 19.95 -1.79 50.90
CA SER A 408 20.31 -0.42 51.34
C SER A 408 20.34 -0.21 52.87
N VAL A 409 20.56 -1.27 53.65
CA VAL A 409 20.73 -1.22 55.11
C VAL A 409 22.22 -1.30 55.46
N PRO A 410 22.81 -0.25 56.07
CA PRO A 410 24.21 -0.26 56.48
C PRO A 410 24.40 -0.93 57.84
N GLY A 411 25.59 -1.48 58.09
CA GLY A 411 26.04 -1.97 59.40
C GLY A 411 26.46 -3.44 59.38
N PRO A 412 27.38 -3.85 60.27
CA PRO A 412 27.99 -5.18 60.25
C PRO A 412 26.98 -6.32 60.47
N GLU A 413 25.95 -6.11 61.30
CA GLU A 413 24.90 -7.14 61.50
C GLU A 413 24.04 -7.30 60.23
N ALA A 414 23.77 -6.21 59.51
CA ALA A 414 22.99 -6.29 58.27
C ALA A 414 23.74 -7.07 57.18
N GLU A 415 25.04 -6.86 57.03
CA GLU A 415 25.90 -7.58 56.07
C GLU A 415 25.98 -9.10 56.39
N LEU A 416 26.07 -9.45 57.67
CA LEU A 416 26.04 -10.85 58.12
C LEU A 416 24.70 -11.52 57.76
N GLN A 417 23.59 -10.83 58.03
CA GLN A 417 22.25 -11.36 57.77
C GLN A 417 21.93 -11.41 56.27
N GLN A 418 22.42 -10.45 55.48
CA GLN A 418 22.36 -10.48 54.01
C GLN A 418 23.00 -11.75 53.47
N THR A 419 24.22 -12.06 53.92
CA THR A 419 24.96 -13.26 53.52
C THR A 419 24.20 -14.53 53.91
N ARG A 420 23.69 -14.60 55.15
CA ARG A 420 22.90 -15.74 55.64
C ARG A 420 21.61 -15.96 54.84
N LEU A 421 20.88 -14.89 54.52
CA LEU A 421 19.62 -14.97 53.77
C LEU A 421 19.85 -15.28 52.29
N ALA A 422 20.94 -14.79 51.70
CA ALA A 422 21.36 -15.16 50.35
C ALA A 422 21.69 -16.67 50.28
N GLU A 423 22.40 -17.20 51.28
CA GLU A 423 22.66 -18.63 51.40
C GLU A 423 21.39 -19.46 51.54
N GLN A 424 20.45 -19.00 52.38
CA GLN A 424 19.15 -19.67 52.57
C GLN A 424 18.35 -19.69 51.26
N ARG A 425 18.35 -18.59 50.49
CA ARG A 425 17.67 -18.52 49.18
C ARG A 425 18.25 -19.55 48.20
N LEU A 426 19.57 -19.68 48.11
CA LEU A 426 20.22 -20.65 47.24
C LEU A 426 19.93 -22.09 47.66
N SER A 427 19.85 -22.36 48.97
CA SER A 427 19.43 -23.67 49.49
C SER A 427 18.00 -24.03 49.06
N LEU A 428 17.04 -23.10 49.19
CA LEU A 428 15.65 -23.32 48.79
C LEU A 428 15.48 -23.46 47.27
N LEU A 429 16.25 -22.72 46.48
CA LEU A 429 16.32 -22.93 45.02
C LEU A 429 16.75 -24.35 44.68
N GLY A 430 17.79 -24.86 45.36
CA GLY A 430 18.24 -26.24 45.22
C GLY A 430 17.15 -27.25 45.58
N GLN A 431 16.44 -27.06 46.69
CA GLN A 431 15.36 -27.94 47.13
C GLN A 431 14.17 -27.91 46.15
N ARG A 432 13.76 -26.73 45.67
CA ARG A 432 12.69 -26.62 44.68
C ARG A 432 13.03 -27.39 43.41
N LEU A 433 14.23 -27.21 42.90
CA LEU A 433 14.67 -27.86 41.66
C LEU A 433 14.79 -29.37 41.84
N ASP A 434 15.32 -29.85 42.97
CA ASP A 434 15.36 -31.28 43.29
C ASP A 434 13.96 -31.91 43.33
N ILE A 435 13.02 -31.30 44.06
CA ILE A 435 11.62 -31.76 44.10
C ILE A 435 10.96 -31.67 42.72
N GLY A 436 11.24 -30.63 41.94
CA GLY A 436 10.76 -30.50 40.56
C GLY A 436 11.28 -31.64 39.67
N LEU A 437 12.56 -32.01 39.81
CA LEU A 437 13.11 -33.18 39.14
C LEU A 437 12.46 -34.47 39.66
N GLN A 438 12.13 -34.62 40.94
CA GLN A 438 11.41 -35.80 41.41
C GLN A 438 9.96 -35.84 40.92
N ALA A 439 9.35 -34.69 40.65
CA ALA A 439 7.99 -34.55 40.12
C ALA A 439 7.88 -34.71 38.59
N GLY A 440 9.00 -34.89 37.87
CA GLY A 440 9.01 -35.06 36.41
C GLY A 440 9.27 -33.78 35.61
N LEU A 441 9.56 -32.64 36.26
CA LEU A 441 9.76 -31.33 35.62
C LEU A 441 11.19 -31.12 35.08
N HIS A 442 11.78 -32.18 34.51
CA HIS A 442 13.21 -32.17 34.14
C HIS A 442 13.51 -31.18 33.01
N ALA A 443 12.69 -31.15 31.96
CA ALA A 443 12.91 -30.28 30.80
C ALA A 443 12.78 -28.79 31.16
N GLU A 444 11.81 -28.44 32.01
CA GLU A 444 11.57 -27.08 32.47
C GLU A 444 12.73 -26.56 33.35
N SER A 445 13.35 -27.47 34.12
CA SER A 445 14.45 -27.13 35.03
C SER A 445 15.82 -26.94 34.35
N VAL A 446 16.02 -27.44 33.12
CA VAL A 446 17.34 -27.35 32.43
C VAL A 446 17.79 -25.91 32.23
N SER A 447 16.90 -25.03 31.76
CA SER A 447 17.27 -23.63 31.49
C SER A 447 17.67 -22.90 32.78
N GLU A 448 16.89 -23.09 33.84
CA GLU A 448 17.15 -22.44 35.14
C GLU A 448 18.43 -22.98 35.79
N LEU A 449 18.64 -24.30 35.76
CA LEU A 449 19.86 -24.93 36.26
C LEU A 449 21.11 -24.53 35.46
N THR A 450 20.99 -24.29 34.15
CA THR A 450 22.10 -23.78 33.32
C THR A 450 22.51 -22.36 33.75
N THR A 451 21.54 -21.50 34.04
CA THR A 451 21.81 -20.15 34.59
C THR A 451 22.46 -20.25 35.97
N LEU A 452 21.90 -21.03 36.89
CA LEU A 452 22.41 -21.18 38.26
C LEU A 452 23.83 -21.78 38.32
N THR A 453 24.15 -22.73 37.45
CA THR A 453 25.51 -23.28 37.35
C THR A 453 26.51 -22.33 36.69
N THR A 454 26.04 -21.33 35.96
CA THR A 454 26.88 -20.25 35.42
C THR A 454 27.13 -19.17 36.47
N GLU A 455 26.10 -18.80 37.24
CA GLU A 455 26.19 -17.80 38.31
C GLU A 455 26.91 -18.31 39.56
N HIS A 456 26.74 -19.60 39.89
CA HIS A 456 27.35 -20.27 41.04
C HIS A 456 28.15 -21.51 40.61
N PRO A 457 29.25 -21.33 39.85
CA PRO A 457 29.97 -22.44 39.21
C PRO A 457 30.63 -23.42 40.19
N PHE A 458 30.88 -23.00 41.43
CA PHE A 458 31.48 -23.84 42.47
C PHE A 458 30.45 -24.55 43.36
N ARG A 459 29.15 -24.37 43.11
CA ARG A 459 28.11 -25.14 43.81
C ARG A 459 27.81 -26.43 43.07
N GLU A 460 28.53 -27.46 43.48
CA GLU A 460 28.44 -28.81 42.91
C GLU A 460 26.99 -29.36 42.91
N ARG A 461 26.16 -29.02 43.90
CA ARG A 461 24.75 -29.42 43.95
C ARG A 461 23.92 -28.97 42.74
N PHE A 462 24.15 -27.77 42.20
CA PHE A 462 23.44 -27.33 40.99
C PHE A 462 23.94 -28.04 39.74
N VAL A 463 25.24 -28.38 39.72
CA VAL A 463 25.85 -29.18 38.66
C VAL A 463 25.27 -30.59 38.67
N GLU A 464 25.13 -31.22 39.84
CA GLU A 464 24.47 -32.53 40.00
C GLU A 464 23.04 -32.52 39.45
N LEU A 465 22.23 -31.51 39.84
CA LEU A 465 20.85 -31.38 39.39
C LEU A 465 20.76 -31.15 37.88
N LEU A 466 21.67 -30.34 37.29
CA LEU A 466 21.74 -30.12 35.85
C LEU A 466 22.09 -31.41 35.09
N MET A 467 23.09 -32.16 35.58
CA MET A 467 23.48 -33.46 35.02
C MET A 467 22.30 -34.44 35.02
N LEU A 468 21.58 -34.54 36.14
CA LEU A 468 20.40 -35.41 36.26
C LEU A 468 19.26 -34.97 35.35
N ALA A 469 18.99 -33.67 35.25
CA ALA A 469 17.94 -33.12 34.39
C ALA A 469 18.22 -33.40 32.91
N LEU A 470 19.46 -33.15 32.45
CA LEU A 470 19.91 -33.43 31.08
C LEU A 470 19.85 -34.93 30.76
N TYR A 471 20.31 -35.79 31.69
CA TYR A 471 20.22 -37.24 31.55
C TYR A 471 18.77 -37.72 31.37
N ARG A 472 17.85 -37.25 32.22
CA ARG A 472 16.42 -37.60 32.15
C ARG A 472 15.71 -37.03 30.91
N CYS A 473 16.26 -35.99 30.28
CA CYS A 473 15.83 -35.48 28.98
C CYS A 473 16.42 -36.24 27.78
N GLY A 474 17.16 -37.34 28.01
CA GLY A 474 17.83 -38.11 26.96
C GLY A 474 19.13 -37.47 26.43
N ARG A 475 19.64 -36.43 27.10
CA ARG A 475 20.83 -35.66 26.68
C ARG A 475 22.08 -36.10 27.46
N GLN A 476 22.39 -37.39 27.43
CA GLN A 476 23.48 -38.00 28.21
C GLN A 476 24.86 -37.37 27.91
N ALA A 477 25.18 -37.12 26.64
CA ALA A 477 26.46 -36.51 26.25
C ALA A 477 26.66 -35.12 26.86
N GLU A 478 25.58 -34.33 26.95
CA GLU A 478 25.62 -32.99 27.53
C GLU A 478 25.74 -33.03 29.06
N ALA A 479 25.10 -34.00 29.72
CA ALA A 479 25.28 -34.22 31.16
C ALA A 479 26.76 -34.53 31.49
N LEU A 480 27.44 -35.33 30.67
CA LEU A 480 28.87 -35.63 30.87
C LEU A 480 29.80 -34.46 30.53
N ALA A 481 29.40 -33.61 29.58
CA ALA A 481 30.12 -32.37 29.28
C ALA A 481 30.06 -31.39 30.46
N VAL A 482 28.90 -31.26 31.12
CA VAL A 482 28.72 -30.45 32.33
C VAL A 482 29.66 -30.89 33.46
N TYR A 483 29.79 -32.21 33.71
CA TYR A 483 30.77 -32.74 34.68
C TYR A 483 32.21 -32.36 34.32
N THR A 484 32.58 -32.54 33.04
CA THR A 484 33.94 -32.30 32.55
C THR A 484 34.34 -30.84 32.73
N ASP A 485 33.42 -29.92 32.44
CA ASP A 485 33.64 -28.49 32.61
C ASP A 485 33.68 -28.08 34.08
N ALA A 486 32.79 -28.64 34.93
CA ALA A 486 32.80 -28.38 36.37
C ALA A 486 34.09 -28.87 37.04
N ARG A 487 34.55 -30.09 36.73
CA ARG A 487 35.81 -30.65 37.23
C ARG A 487 37.02 -29.81 36.81
N ARG A 488 37.06 -29.39 35.54
CA ARG A 488 38.14 -28.52 35.03
C ARG A 488 38.18 -27.20 35.81
N ARG A 489 37.03 -26.60 36.11
CA ARG A 489 36.95 -25.34 36.89
C ARG A 489 37.37 -25.53 38.35
N LEU A 490 36.91 -26.58 39.03
CA LEU A 490 37.28 -26.86 40.43
C LEU A 490 38.79 -27.09 40.58
N ILE A 491 39.40 -27.86 39.68
CA ILE A 491 40.85 -28.10 39.70
C ILE A 491 41.63 -26.82 39.38
N ASN A 492 41.24 -26.09 38.33
CA ASN A 492 42.01 -24.92 37.88
C ASN A 492 41.89 -23.71 38.81
N GLU A 493 40.72 -23.48 39.42
CA GLU A 493 40.45 -22.27 40.19
C GLU A 493 40.55 -22.49 41.71
N LEU A 494 40.22 -23.68 42.21
CA LEU A 494 40.23 -23.99 43.65
C LEU A 494 41.27 -25.07 44.04
N GLY A 495 41.87 -25.77 43.07
CA GLY A 495 42.84 -26.84 43.34
C GLY A 495 42.26 -28.09 44.00
N VAL A 496 40.93 -28.25 43.96
CA VAL A 496 40.22 -29.37 44.60
C VAL A 496 39.55 -30.26 43.55
N GLU A 497 39.50 -31.56 43.83
CA GLU A 497 38.70 -32.50 43.03
C GLU A 497 37.21 -32.39 43.39
N PRO A 498 36.29 -32.78 42.48
CA PRO A 498 34.86 -32.87 42.77
C PRO A 498 34.55 -33.78 43.96
N ARG A 499 33.46 -33.47 44.67
CA ARG A 499 32.89 -34.30 45.71
C ARG A 499 32.49 -35.68 45.20
N VAL A 500 32.47 -36.63 46.13
CA VAL A 500 32.15 -38.04 45.86
C VAL A 500 30.79 -38.16 45.19
N GLU A 501 29.79 -37.40 45.62
CA GLU A 501 28.43 -37.42 45.08
C GLU A 501 28.37 -37.04 43.59
N LEU A 502 29.13 -36.02 43.17
CA LEU A 502 29.19 -35.60 41.76
C LEU A 502 29.94 -36.62 40.89
N ALA A 503 31.02 -37.21 41.42
CA ALA A 503 31.76 -38.27 40.74
C ALA A 503 30.94 -39.58 40.61
N GLU A 504 30.18 -39.94 41.64
CA GLU A 504 29.27 -41.10 41.62
C GLU A 504 28.13 -40.91 40.61
N LEU A 505 27.54 -39.71 40.53
CA LEU A 505 26.52 -39.41 39.52
C LEU A 505 27.07 -39.56 38.09
N GLN A 506 28.31 -39.11 37.83
CA GLN A 506 28.98 -39.33 36.55
C GLN A 506 29.10 -40.83 36.23
N GLN A 507 29.56 -41.64 37.19
CA GLN A 507 29.70 -43.09 37.01
C GLN A 507 28.35 -43.77 36.75
N ARG A 508 27.29 -43.38 37.48
CA ARG A 508 25.94 -43.92 37.28
C ARG A 508 25.35 -43.53 35.93
N ILE A 509 25.61 -42.31 35.45
CA ILE A 509 25.22 -41.85 34.10
C ILE A 509 25.99 -42.61 33.02
N LEU A 510 27.30 -42.87 33.20
CA LEU A 510 28.11 -43.66 32.26
C LEU A 510 27.61 -45.11 32.16
N ASN A 511 27.19 -45.69 33.28
CA ASN A 511 26.70 -47.07 33.36
C ASN A 511 25.22 -47.24 32.97
N GLY A 512 24.52 -46.14 32.65
CA GLY A 512 23.09 -46.18 32.29
C GLY A 512 22.20 -46.71 33.41
N ASP A 513 22.51 -46.38 34.67
CA ASP A 513 21.86 -46.91 35.86
C ASP A 513 20.32 -46.69 35.82
N PRO A 514 19.49 -47.77 35.84
CA PRO A 514 18.04 -47.65 35.79
C PRO A 514 17.44 -46.83 36.93
N SER A 515 18.10 -46.73 38.08
CA SER A 515 17.64 -45.94 39.23
C SER A 515 17.69 -44.42 39.01
N LEU A 516 18.37 -43.95 37.94
CA LEU A 516 18.39 -42.54 37.54
C LEU A 516 17.16 -42.16 36.70
N ASN A 517 16.47 -43.13 36.12
CA ASN A 517 15.29 -42.89 35.29
C ASN A 517 14.11 -42.41 36.13
N TYR A 518 13.25 -41.58 35.55
CA TYR A 518 12.02 -41.16 36.20
C TYR A 518 11.01 -42.31 36.19
N VAL A 519 10.55 -42.72 37.38
CA VAL A 519 9.53 -43.76 37.59
C VAL A 519 8.28 -43.08 38.14
N GLY A 520 7.52 -42.42 37.27
CA GLY A 520 6.24 -41.80 37.61
C GLY A 520 5.26 -41.85 36.43
N PRO A 521 3.94 -41.66 36.68
CA PRO A 521 2.95 -41.62 35.60
C PRO A 521 3.31 -40.51 34.60
N PRO A 522 3.15 -40.75 33.28
CA PRO A 522 3.49 -39.76 32.27
C PRO A 522 2.71 -38.46 32.52
N PRO A 523 3.35 -37.29 32.57
CA PRO A 523 2.65 -36.04 32.82
C PRO A 523 1.66 -35.77 31.67
N THR A 524 0.37 -35.70 31.99
CA THR A 524 -0.63 -35.06 31.11
C THR A 524 -0.41 -33.56 31.15
N TYR A 525 0.57 -33.10 30.37
CA TYR A 525 0.67 -31.71 29.98
C TYR A 525 -0.48 -31.44 28.99
N VAL A 526 -1.55 -30.77 29.45
CA VAL A 526 -2.49 -30.12 28.54
C VAL A 526 -1.90 -28.73 28.26
N PRO A 527 -1.23 -28.50 27.11
CA PRO A 527 -0.81 -27.16 26.75
C PRO A 527 -2.03 -26.23 26.78
N PRO A 528 -1.91 -24.97 27.24
CA PRO A 528 -2.96 -24.00 27.01
C PRO A 528 -3.29 -23.98 25.50
N PRO A 529 -4.57 -23.90 25.11
CA PRO A 529 -4.95 -23.93 23.70
C PRO A 529 -4.16 -22.85 22.96
N LYS A 530 -3.38 -23.24 21.95
CA LYS A 530 -2.63 -22.28 21.13
C LYS A 530 -3.62 -21.34 20.46
N ARG A 531 -3.41 -20.03 20.66
CA ARG A 531 -4.19 -18.95 20.04
C ARG A 531 -3.31 -18.27 18.99
N PRO A 532 -3.47 -18.58 17.70
CA PRO A 532 -2.69 -17.95 16.64
C PRO A 532 -2.88 -16.43 16.62
N SER A 533 -1.82 -15.67 16.33
CA SER A 533 -1.86 -14.20 16.15
C SER A 533 -1.02 -13.83 14.92
N GLN A 534 -1.53 -14.19 13.74
CA GLN A 534 -0.77 -14.13 12.48
C GLN A 534 -1.00 -12.87 11.63
N LEU A 535 -1.81 -11.91 12.10
CA LEU A 535 -2.14 -10.72 11.29
C LEU A 535 -0.90 -9.87 10.95
N PRO A 536 -0.71 -9.48 9.67
CA PRO A 536 0.40 -8.65 9.22
C PRO A 536 0.47 -7.27 9.91
N ALA A 537 1.64 -6.61 9.80
CA ALA A 537 1.85 -5.22 10.23
C ALA A 537 0.90 -4.25 9.49
N ALA A 538 0.37 -3.24 10.19
CA ALA A 538 -0.40 -2.19 9.54
C ALA A 538 0.54 -1.21 8.83
N VAL A 539 0.10 -0.77 7.66
CA VAL A 539 0.77 0.29 6.90
C VAL A 539 0.57 1.63 7.63
N THR A 540 1.65 2.34 7.95
CA THR A 540 1.65 3.53 8.82
C THR A 540 0.96 4.76 8.22
N ASP A 541 0.82 4.81 6.90
CA ASP A 541 0.23 5.91 6.14
C ASP A 541 -1.10 5.49 5.45
N PHE A 542 -1.84 4.59 6.08
CA PHE A 542 -3.22 4.29 5.66
C PHE A 542 -4.05 5.57 5.64
N THR A 543 -4.69 5.83 4.49
CA THR A 543 -5.38 7.09 4.20
C THR A 543 -6.68 6.78 3.48
N GLY A 544 -7.75 7.52 3.79
CA GLY A 544 -9.09 7.27 3.27
C GLY A 544 -9.75 6.03 3.88
N ARG A 545 -11.01 5.77 3.49
CA ARG A 545 -11.75 4.53 3.78
C ARG A 545 -11.99 4.21 5.27
N ALA A 546 -11.85 5.17 6.17
CA ALA A 546 -12.17 5.00 7.58
C ALA A 546 -13.64 4.59 7.84
N PRO A 547 -14.65 5.14 7.13
CA PRO A 547 -16.03 4.69 7.25
C PRO A 547 -16.19 3.22 6.88
N LEU A 548 -15.57 2.80 5.76
CA LEU A 548 -15.60 1.41 5.30
C LEU A 548 -14.90 0.47 6.29
N VAL A 549 -13.77 0.86 6.88
CA VAL A 549 -13.10 0.06 7.93
C VAL A 549 -14.02 -0.14 9.15
N ALA A 550 -14.69 0.92 9.59
CA ALA A 550 -15.62 0.87 10.71
C ALA A 550 -16.84 0.00 10.40
N GLU A 551 -17.43 0.14 9.21
CA GLU A 551 -18.57 -0.63 8.74
C GLU A 551 -18.22 -2.13 8.66
N LEU A 552 -17.17 -2.49 7.92
CA LEU A 552 -16.79 -3.89 7.74
C LEU A 552 -16.31 -4.52 9.05
N GLY A 553 -15.63 -3.74 9.89
CA GLY A 553 -15.22 -4.18 11.23
C GLY A 553 -16.42 -4.49 12.14
N ALA A 554 -17.42 -3.60 12.18
CA ALA A 554 -18.64 -3.80 12.95
C ALA A 554 -19.46 -5.00 12.42
N GLN A 555 -19.52 -5.18 11.10
CA GLN A 555 -20.19 -6.34 10.50
C GLN A 555 -19.49 -7.66 10.86
N LEU A 556 -18.15 -7.70 10.84
CA LEU A 556 -17.39 -8.88 11.26
C LEU A 556 -17.59 -9.19 12.76
N GLY A 557 -17.67 -8.18 13.62
CA GLY A 557 -17.87 -8.36 15.07
C GLY A 557 -19.31 -8.73 15.48
N SER A 558 -20.28 -8.67 14.56
CA SER A 558 -21.67 -9.04 14.83
C SER A 558 -21.84 -10.57 14.92
N ARG A 559 -22.75 -11.06 15.78
CA ARG A 559 -23.03 -12.50 15.94
C ARG A 559 -23.66 -13.07 14.66
N GLY A 560 -23.14 -14.20 14.17
CA GLY A 560 -23.55 -14.85 12.92
C GLY A 560 -22.44 -14.78 11.88
N GLY A 561 -21.52 -15.74 11.96
CA GLY A 561 -20.24 -15.81 11.26
C GLY A 561 -20.34 -15.43 9.80
N ARG A 562 -19.57 -14.41 9.41
CA ARG A 562 -19.65 -13.79 8.09
C ARG A 562 -18.41 -14.11 7.29
N VAL A 563 -18.65 -14.61 6.08
CA VAL A 563 -17.67 -14.62 5.01
C VAL A 563 -17.82 -13.28 4.28
N MET A 564 -16.73 -12.55 4.12
CA MET A 564 -16.70 -11.27 3.42
C MET A 564 -15.61 -11.33 2.37
N ALA A 565 -15.94 -10.99 1.13
CA ALA A 565 -14.98 -11.00 0.03
C ALA A 565 -14.82 -9.58 -0.55
N ILE A 566 -13.60 -9.06 -0.47
CA ILE A 566 -13.21 -7.76 -1.01
C ILE A 566 -12.59 -7.99 -2.39
N ALA A 567 -13.31 -7.60 -3.44
CA ALA A 567 -12.88 -7.66 -4.84
C ALA A 567 -12.41 -6.28 -5.34
N GLY A 568 -11.78 -6.24 -6.52
CA GLY A 568 -11.37 -4.98 -7.18
C GLY A 568 -10.02 -5.08 -7.89
N MET A 569 -9.63 -4.03 -8.61
CA MET A 569 -8.44 -4.05 -9.48
C MET A 569 -7.10 -4.18 -8.72
N GLY A 570 -6.06 -4.59 -9.44
CA GLY A 570 -4.70 -4.64 -8.90
C GLY A 570 -4.22 -3.26 -8.43
N GLY A 571 -3.62 -3.17 -7.23
CA GLY A 571 -3.08 -1.90 -6.70
C GLY A 571 -4.10 -0.97 -6.03
N VAL A 572 -5.39 -1.32 -5.99
CA VAL A 572 -6.45 -0.54 -5.33
C VAL A 572 -6.41 -0.60 -3.80
N GLY A 573 -5.58 -1.46 -3.21
CA GLY A 573 -5.34 -1.53 -1.76
C GLY A 573 -6.23 -2.50 -0.99
N LYS A 574 -6.78 -3.55 -1.62
CA LYS A 574 -7.62 -4.59 -0.98
C LYS A 574 -6.94 -5.24 0.24
N THR A 575 -5.71 -5.71 0.08
CA THR A 575 -4.90 -6.30 1.16
C THR A 575 -4.73 -5.32 2.32
N THR A 576 -4.40 -4.06 2.02
CA THR A 576 -4.24 -3.04 3.06
C THR A 576 -5.56 -2.78 3.79
N LEU A 577 -6.68 -2.67 3.08
CA LEU A 577 -8.01 -2.52 3.70
C LEU A 577 -8.34 -3.72 4.59
N ALA A 578 -8.15 -4.93 4.07
CA ALA A 578 -8.48 -6.16 4.79
C ALA A 578 -7.66 -6.33 6.08
N VAL A 579 -6.36 -6.01 6.03
CA VAL A 579 -5.51 -6.01 7.23
C VAL A 579 -5.98 -4.96 8.25
N GLN A 580 -6.42 -3.77 7.83
CA GLN A 580 -6.94 -2.75 8.75
C GLN A 580 -8.26 -3.18 9.39
N VAL A 581 -9.19 -3.73 8.59
CA VAL A 581 -10.46 -4.28 9.06
C VAL A 581 -10.22 -5.42 10.06
N ALA A 582 -9.35 -6.37 9.71
CA ALA A 582 -9.03 -7.50 10.58
C ALA A 582 -8.38 -7.07 11.91
N ARG A 583 -7.57 -6.02 11.88
CA ARG A 583 -6.98 -5.43 13.09
C ARG A 583 -8.00 -4.70 13.95
N ALA A 584 -8.92 -3.95 13.34
CA ALA A 584 -9.99 -3.26 14.05
C ALA A 584 -10.91 -4.25 14.78
N ALA A 585 -11.25 -5.37 14.14
CA ALA A 585 -12.11 -6.42 14.70
C ALA A 585 -11.39 -7.42 15.62
N ARG A 586 -10.07 -7.29 15.84
CA ARG A 586 -9.25 -8.30 16.56
C ARG A 586 -9.77 -8.62 17.97
N GLN A 587 -10.34 -7.63 18.66
CA GLN A 587 -10.83 -7.81 20.03
C GLN A 587 -12.07 -8.72 20.11
N ASP A 588 -12.82 -8.84 19.02
CA ASP A 588 -14.03 -9.66 18.95
C ASP A 588 -13.73 -11.17 18.76
N PHE A 589 -12.50 -11.50 18.34
CA PHE A 589 -12.01 -12.85 18.06
C PHE A 589 -10.86 -13.27 18.97
N PRO A 590 -11.10 -13.50 20.28
CA PRO A 590 -10.05 -13.74 21.27
C PRO A 590 -9.37 -15.11 21.16
N ASP A 591 -9.93 -16.06 20.39
CA ASP A 591 -9.41 -17.43 20.30
C ASP A 591 -8.36 -17.61 19.20
N GLY A 592 -8.21 -16.62 18.31
CA GLY A 592 -7.08 -16.54 17.38
C GLY A 592 -7.37 -15.73 16.12
N GLN A 593 -6.30 -15.33 15.44
CA GLN A 593 -6.34 -14.74 14.11
C GLN A 593 -5.34 -15.45 13.19
N LEU A 594 -5.85 -15.96 12.07
CA LEU A 594 -5.08 -16.63 11.02
C LEU A 594 -4.93 -15.71 9.81
N TYR A 595 -3.77 -15.78 9.16
CA TYR A 595 -3.47 -15.06 7.92
C TYR A 595 -2.75 -15.98 6.95
N VAL A 596 -3.16 -15.93 5.69
CA VAL A 596 -2.46 -16.59 4.58
C VAL A 596 -2.57 -15.74 3.33
N ASP A 597 -1.48 -15.65 2.56
CA ASP A 597 -1.50 -15.19 1.18
C ASP A 597 -1.64 -16.41 0.27
N LEU A 598 -2.76 -16.47 -0.45
CA LEU A 598 -3.14 -17.57 -1.33
C LEU A 598 -2.48 -17.53 -2.71
N GLN A 599 -1.66 -16.50 -2.97
CA GLN A 599 -0.88 -16.34 -4.21
C GLN A 599 -1.72 -16.52 -5.49
N GLY A 600 -3.00 -16.14 -5.42
CA GLY A 600 -3.99 -16.38 -6.47
C GLY A 600 -3.70 -15.66 -7.78
N THR A 601 -2.78 -14.69 -7.77
CA THR A 601 -2.28 -13.96 -8.95
C THR A 601 -1.00 -14.55 -9.54
N GLY A 602 -0.36 -15.51 -8.86
CA GLY A 602 0.87 -16.15 -9.31
C GLY A 602 0.62 -17.32 -10.25
N SER A 603 1.68 -17.84 -10.86
CA SER A 603 1.61 -19.04 -11.72
C SER A 603 1.31 -20.34 -10.96
N ASN A 604 1.43 -20.33 -9.63
CA ASN A 604 1.14 -21.49 -8.78
C ASN A 604 0.40 -21.04 -7.50
N PRO A 605 -0.94 -20.91 -7.55
CA PRO A 605 -1.76 -20.57 -6.38
C PRO A 605 -1.55 -21.58 -5.24
N THR A 606 -1.63 -21.10 -3.99
CA THR A 606 -1.43 -21.95 -2.82
C THR A 606 -2.52 -23.03 -2.72
N ASP A 607 -2.12 -24.30 -2.62
CA ASP A 607 -3.05 -25.43 -2.45
C ASP A 607 -3.78 -25.35 -1.09
N PRO A 608 -5.13 -25.37 -1.07
CA PRO A 608 -5.91 -25.36 0.16
C PRO A 608 -5.53 -26.45 1.17
N ALA A 609 -5.05 -27.61 0.71
CA ALA A 609 -4.60 -28.68 1.58
C ALA A 609 -3.36 -28.27 2.40
N VAL A 610 -2.44 -27.53 1.80
CA VAL A 610 -1.23 -27.00 2.46
C VAL A 610 -1.64 -25.96 3.51
N VAL A 611 -2.51 -25.01 3.14
CA VAL A 611 -3.03 -23.98 4.04
C VAL A 611 -3.72 -24.58 5.27
N LEU A 612 -4.59 -25.58 5.08
CA LEU A 612 -5.23 -26.27 6.19
C LEU A 612 -4.24 -27.02 7.07
N GLY A 613 -3.17 -27.58 6.48
CA GLY A 613 -2.06 -28.16 7.24
C GLY A 613 -1.43 -27.14 8.18
N ASP A 614 -1.09 -25.96 7.65
CA ASP A 614 -0.47 -24.86 8.42
C ASP A 614 -1.41 -24.31 9.49
N PHE A 615 -2.71 -24.17 9.20
CA PHE A 615 -3.71 -23.75 10.18
C PHE A 615 -3.87 -24.77 11.32
N LEU A 616 -3.94 -26.06 11.00
CA LEU A 616 -4.02 -27.12 12.01
C LEU A 616 -2.76 -27.14 12.90
N LEU A 617 -1.57 -26.98 12.32
CA LEU A 617 -0.31 -26.86 13.05
C LEU A 617 -0.29 -25.62 13.97
N ALA A 618 -0.81 -24.48 13.50
CA ALA A 618 -0.88 -23.25 14.27
C ALA A 618 -1.74 -23.41 15.54
N PHE A 619 -2.81 -24.21 15.47
CA PHE A 619 -3.63 -24.58 16.62
C PHE A 619 -3.05 -25.71 17.49
N GLY A 620 -1.87 -26.24 17.13
CA GLY A 620 -1.16 -27.25 17.91
C GLY A 620 -1.54 -28.69 17.61
N VAL A 621 -2.22 -28.96 16.48
CA VAL A 621 -2.42 -30.32 16.00
C VAL A 621 -1.06 -30.89 15.60
N SER A 622 -0.72 -32.09 16.06
CA SER A 622 0.52 -32.77 15.68
C SER A 622 0.50 -33.14 14.19
N TRP A 623 1.65 -33.06 13.51
CA TRP A 623 1.78 -33.44 12.10
C TRP A 623 1.19 -34.83 11.80
N ASN A 624 1.38 -35.79 12.71
CA ASN A 624 0.90 -37.17 12.55
C ASN A 624 -0.62 -37.33 12.68
N SER A 625 -1.35 -36.32 13.18
CA SER A 625 -2.80 -36.34 13.31
C SER A 625 -3.52 -35.47 12.29
N ILE A 626 -2.79 -34.90 11.33
CA ILE A 626 -3.35 -34.18 10.19
C ILE A 626 -3.75 -35.21 9.12
N PRO A 627 -5.03 -35.25 8.70
CA PRO A 627 -5.47 -36.17 7.65
C PRO A 627 -4.73 -35.98 6.32
N GLY A 628 -4.54 -37.05 5.56
CA GLY A 628 -3.81 -37.01 4.28
C GLY A 628 -4.57 -36.34 3.13
N ASN A 629 -5.91 -36.31 3.19
CA ASN A 629 -6.77 -35.74 2.15
C ASN A 629 -7.35 -34.37 2.54
N LEU A 630 -7.73 -33.57 1.54
CA LEU A 630 -8.26 -32.22 1.71
C LEU A 630 -9.54 -32.18 2.56
N ASP A 631 -10.52 -33.03 2.24
CA ASP A 631 -11.80 -33.08 2.95
C ASP A 631 -11.65 -33.43 4.43
N GLY A 632 -10.74 -34.35 4.75
CA GLY A 632 -10.41 -34.72 6.12
C GLY A 632 -9.75 -33.57 6.87
N ARG A 633 -8.82 -32.83 6.24
CA ARG A 633 -8.21 -31.63 6.84
C ARG A 633 -9.25 -30.53 7.08
N ALA A 634 -10.15 -30.30 6.12
CA ALA A 634 -11.23 -29.32 6.25
C ALA A 634 -12.23 -29.71 7.35
N ALA A 635 -12.62 -30.99 7.43
CA ALA A 635 -13.46 -31.50 8.51
C ALA A 635 -12.79 -31.33 9.88
N ARG A 636 -11.51 -31.70 10.00
CA ARG A 636 -10.74 -31.53 11.23
C ARG A 636 -10.63 -30.06 11.65
N TYR A 637 -10.42 -29.16 10.68
CA TYR A 637 -10.36 -27.72 10.90
C TYR A 637 -11.68 -27.18 11.44
N ARG A 638 -12.81 -27.51 10.80
CA ARG A 638 -14.15 -27.10 11.27
C ARG A 638 -14.46 -27.64 12.67
N SER A 639 -14.14 -28.90 12.97
CA SER A 639 -14.30 -29.46 14.32
C SER A 639 -13.44 -28.77 15.36
N LEU A 640 -12.27 -28.23 14.99
CA LEU A 640 -11.38 -27.51 15.90
C LEU A 640 -11.89 -26.10 16.22
N LEU A 641 -12.55 -25.47 15.25
CA LEU A 641 -13.13 -24.13 15.35
C LEU A 641 -14.54 -24.11 15.95
N ASP A 642 -15.14 -25.27 16.18
CA ASP A 642 -16.43 -25.38 16.86
C ASP A 642 -16.36 -24.78 18.28
N GLY A 643 -17.31 -23.90 18.59
CA GLY A 643 -17.36 -23.12 19.83
C GLY A 643 -16.24 -22.08 20.03
N ARG A 644 -15.41 -21.79 19.01
CA ARG A 644 -14.34 -20.78 19.07
C ARG A 644 -14.67 -19.54 18.24
N ARG A 645 -14.11 -18.40 18.65
CA ARG A 645 -14.15 -17.13 17.92
C ARG A 645 -12.80 -16.81 17.28
N VAL A 646 -12.67 -17.21 16.02
CA VAL A 646 -11.44 -17.05 15.22
C VAL A 646 -11.71 -16.20 13.98
N LEU A 647 -10.78 -15.29 13.69
CA LEU A 647 -10.77 -14.52 12.45
C LEU A 647 -9.79 -15.13 11.45
N VAL A 648 -10.23 -15.34 10.22
CA VAL A 648 -9.40 -15.88 9.13
C VAL A 648 -9.29 -14.83 8.04
N LEU A 649 -8.07 -14.38 7.72
CA LEU A 649 -7.79 -13.50 6.59
C LEU A 649 -7.14 -14.30 5.46
N LEU A 650 -7.90 -14.51 4.38
CA LEU A 650 -7.49 -15.17 3.15
C LEU A 650 -7.14 -14.10 2.11
N ASP A 651 -5.88 -13.73 2.03
CA ASP A 651 -5.41 -12.66 1.15
C ASP A 651 -5.05 -13.21 -0.24
N ASN A 652 -5.34 -12.46 -1.29
CA ASN A 652 -5.01 -12.76 -2.68
C ASN A 652 -5.54 -14.13 -3.16
N ALA A 653 -6.81 -14.42 -2.90
CA ALA A 653 -7.47 -15.61 -3.42
C ALA A 653 -7.68 -15.54 -4.94
N ARG A 654 -7.60 -16.70 -5.62
CA ARG A 654 -7.87 -16.83 -7.06
C ARG A 654 -9.36 -16.84 -7.36
N ASP A 655 -10.10 -17.75 -6.72
CA ASP A 655 -11.50 -18.03 -7.00
C ASP A 655 -12.21 -18.62 -5.78
N ALA A 656 -13.53 -18.82 -5.90
CA ALA A 656 -14.36 -19.42 -4.85
C ALA A 656 -13.96 -20.87 -4.54
N ALA A 657 -13.46 -21.63 -5.52
CA ALA A 657 -13.09 -23.03 -5.35
C ALA A 657 -11.89 -23.19 -4.40
N GLN A 658 -10.90 -22.30 -4.50
CA GLN A 658 -9.73 -22.26 -3.62
C GLN A 658 -10.11 -22.02 -2.16
N VAL A 659 -11.10 -21.16 -1.89
CA VAL A 659 -11.43 -20.73 -0.51
C VAL A 659 -12.48 -21.59 0.18
N ARG A 660 -13.35 -22.30 -0.56
CA ARG A 660 -14.49 -23.07 -0.01
C ARG A 660 -14.09 -24.03 1.12
N HIS A 661 -12.97 -24.74 0.99
CA HIS A 661 -12.49 -25.68 2.01
C HIS A 661 -11.82 -25.02 3.22
N LEU A 662 -11.47 -23.73 3.11
CA LEU A 662 -10.81 -22.93 4.16
C LEU A 662 -11.81 -22.23 5.09
N LEU A 663 -13.11 -22.33 4.80
CA LEU A 663 -14.16 -21.67 5.57
C LEU A 663 -14.46 -22.42 6.88
N PRO A 664 -14.54 -21.71 8.02
CA PRO A 664 -14.68 -22.30 9.36
C PRO A 664 -16.06 -22.95 9.61
N GLY A 665 -17.08 -22.61 8.82
CA GLY A 665 -18.40 -23.26 8.86
C GLY A 665 -19.23 -23.05 10.14
N THR A 666 -18.74 -22.25 11.09
CA THR A 666 -19.37 -21.98 12.39
C THR A 666 -19.77 -20.51 12.54
N PRO A 667 -20.87 -20.19 13.24
CA PRO A 667 -21.41 -18.83 13.33
C PRO A 667 -20.63 -17.89 14.26
N ASP A 668 -19.60 -18.39 14.95
CA ASP A 668 -18.77 -17.59 15.86
C ASP A 668 -17.40 -17.22 15.26
N CYS A 669 -17.07 -17.77 14.08
CA CYS A 669 -15.87 -17.43 13.32
C CYS A 669 -16.20 -16.51 12.14
N ALA A 670 -15.24 -15.70 11.71
CA ALA A 670 -15.39 -14.84 10.54
C ALA A 670 -14.24 -15.05 9.54
N THR A 671 -14.52 -14.84 8.26
CA THR A 671 -13.53 -14.95 7.19
C THR A 671 -13.56 -13.72 6.32
N LEU A 672 -12.41 -13.05 6.21
CA LEU A 672 -12.19 -11.93 5.30
C LEU A 672 -11.32 -12.39 4.15
N ILE A 673 -11.78 -12.20 2.93
CA ILE A 673 -11.14 -12.68 1.70
C ILE A 673 -10.78 -11.46 0.87
N THR A 674 -9.58 -11.41 0.30
CA THR A 674 -9.27 -10.45 -0.76
C THR A 674 -9.04 -11.20 -2.07
N SER A 675 -9.57 -10.66 -3.17
CA SER A 675 -9.52 -11.29 -4.48
C SER A 675 -9.46 -10.23 -5.57
N ARG A 676 -8.95 -10.58 -6.75
CA ARG A 676 -9.17 -9.75 -7.95
C ARG A 676 -10.47 -10.09 -8.64
N VAL A 677 -10.91 -11.34 -8.50
CA VAL A 677 -12.17 -11.84 -9.08
C VAL A 677 -13.33 -11.62 -8.12
N ARG A 678 -14.47 -11.19 -8.65
CA ARG A 678 -15.73 -11.12 -7.89
C ARG A 678 -16.21 -12.54 -7.60
N MET A 679 -16.24 -12.93 -6.32
CA MET A 679 -16.61 -14.29 -5.91
C MET A 679 -18.13 -14.48 -5.80
N VAL A 680 -18.87 -14.25 -6.88
CA VAL A 680 -20.35 -14.31 -6.90
C VAL A 680 -20.86 -15.71 -6.51
N ASP A 681 -20.12 -16.76 -6.85
CA ASP A 681 -20.45 -18.16 -6.55
C ASP A 681 -20.15 -18.60 -5.10
N LEU A 682 -19.75 -17.67 -4.22
CA LEU A 682 -19.48 -17.96 -2.81
C LEU A 682 -20.74 -17.71 -1.97
N ALA A 683 -21.53 -18.77 -1.78
CA ALA A 683 -22.80 -18.69 -1.05
C ALA A 683 -22.65 -18.08 0.36
N GLY A 684 -23.49 -17.08 0.66
CA GLY A 684 -23.52 -16.40 1.95
C GLY A 684 -22.39 -15.40 2.19
N ALA A 685 -21.54 -15.12 1.19
CA ALA A 685 -20.49 -14.11 1.30
C ALA A 685 -21.03 -12.69 1.07
N HIS A 686 -20.65 -11.76 1.95
CA HIS A 686 -20.85 -10.34 1.73
C HIS A 686 -19.79 -9.82 0.75
N LEU A 687 -20.18 -9.54 -0.48
CA LEU A 687 -19.29 -9.02 -1.52
C LEU A 687 -19.10 -7.51 -1.35
N VAL A 688 -17.84 -7.09 -1.32
CA VAL A 688 -17.45 -5.68 -1.26
C VAL A 688 -16.59 -5.40 -2.48
N ASP A 689 -17.08 -4.55 -3.37
CA ASP A 689 -16.31 -4.13 -4.54
C ASP A 689 -15.52 -2.86 -4.21
N LEU A 690 -14.19 -2.95 -4.29
CA LEU A 690 -13.31 -1.88 -3.85
C LEU A 690 -12.82 -1.07 -5.05
N ASP A 691 -13.35 0.15 -5.16
CA ASP A 691 -12.99 1.12 -6.19
C ASP A 691 -11.72 1.94 -5.83
N VAL A 692 -11.22 2.69 -6.81
CA VAL A 692 -10.11 3.66 -6.67
C VAL A 692 -10.41 4.70 -5.59
N MET A 693 -9.37 5.42 -5.13
CA MET A 693 -9.58 6.45 -4.10
C MET A 693 -10.37 7.63 -4.65
N SER A 694 -11.12 8.33 -3.78
CA SER A 694 -11.68 9.61 -4.19
C SER A 694 -10.57 10.62 -4.48
N PRO A 695 -10.81 11.62 -5.34
CA PRO A 695 -9.90 12.75 -5.57
C PRO A 695 -9.26 13.34 -4.29
N GLU A 696 -10.07 13.51 -3.25
CA GLU A 696 -9.67 14.11 -1.98
C GLU A 696 -8.80 13.17 -1.13
N GLU A 697 -9.18 11.89 -1.04
CA GLU A 697 -8.41 10.88 -0.33
C GLU A 697 -7.05 10.64 -0.99
N ALA A 698 -7.04 10.62 -2.32
CA ALA A 698 -5.86 10.42 -3.13
C ALA A 698 -4.85 11.59 -2.98
N LEU A 699 -5.34 12.83 -2.97
CA LEU A 699 -4.53 14.01 -2.68
C LEU A 699 -4.02 14.00 -1.23
N THR A 700 -4.82 13.53 -0.27
CA THR A 700 -4.41 13.40 1.13
C THR A 700 -3.26 12.40 1.28
N LEU A 701 -3.33 11.25 0.59
CA LEU A 701 -2.26 10.25 0.59
C LEU A 701 -0.97 10.82 -0.01
N PHE A 702 -1.08 11.51 -1.15
CA PHE A 702 0.06 12.16 -1.80
C PHE A 702 0.72 13.20 -0.87
N THR A 703 -0.09 14.03 -0.21
CA THR A 703 0.36 15.05 0.75
C THR A 703 1.09 14.45 1.95
N ARG A 704 0.60 13.35 2.51
CA ARG A 704 1.25 12.68 3.65
C ARG A 704 2.64 12.15 3.32
N ILE A 705 2.87 11.72 2.08
CA ILE A 705 4.17 11.16 1.64
C ILE A 705 5.14 12.27 1.22
N VAL A 706 4.67 13.28 0.48
CA VAL A 706 5.51 14.35 -0.08
C VAL A 706 5.77 15.50 0.92
N GLY A 707 4.79 15.79 1.78
CA GLY A 707 4.78 16.92 2.71
C GLY A 707 3.80 18.03 2.29
N GLU A 708 3.13 18.63 3.28
CA GLU A 708 2.06 19.62 3.11
C GLU A 708 2.51 20.90 2.39
N GLU A 709 3.70 21.40 2.72
CA GLU A 709 4.25 22.64 2.16
C GLU A 709 4.39 22.57 0.64
N ARG A 710 4.94 21.47 0.11
CA ARG A 710 5.18 21.29 -1.34
C ARG A 710 3.90 21.09 -2.13
N VAL A 711 2.91 20.41 -1.56
CA VAL A 711 1.61 20.20 -2.22
C VAL A 711 0.80 21.49 -2.24
N ASN A 712 0.77 22.24 -1.14
CA ASN A 712 0.03 23.51 -1.09
C ASN A 712 0.62 24.58 -2.02
N ALA A 713 1.94 24.59 -2.23
CA ALA A 713 2.60 25.47 -3.19
C ALA A 713 2.16 25.22 -4.64
N GLU A 714 1.81 23.97 -5.01
CA GLU A 714 1.47 23.57 -6.39
C GLU A 714 0.23 22.67 -6.44
N ARG A 715 -0.86 23.06 -5.78
CA ARG A 715 -2.04 22.20 -5.57
C ARG A 715 -2.67 21.67 -6.87
N LYS A 716 -2.75 22.49 -7.92
CA LYS A 716 -3.29 22.08 -9.22
C LYS A 716 -2.43 20.97 -9.83
N ALA A 717 -1.10 21.15 -9.86
CA ALA A 717 -0.18 20.14 -10.37
C ALA A 717 -0.20 18.85 -9.53
N ALA A 718 -0.41 18.95 -8.21
CA ALA A 718 -0.57 17.78 -7.35
C ALA A 718 -1.83 16.99 -7.72
N MET A 719 -2.93 17.69 -7.99
CA MET A 719 -4.15 17.06 -8.48
C MET A 719 -3.94 16.42 -9.86
N ASP A 720 -3.21 17.08 -10.77
CA ASP A 720 -2.86 16.53 -12.07
C ASP A 720 -2.02 15.24 -11.96
N VAL A 721 -1.06 15.18 -11.02
CA VAL A 721 -0.28 13.97 -10.73
C VAL A 721 -1.17 12.83 -10.23
N VAL A 722 -2.05 13.12 -9.27
CA VAL A 722 -2.92 12.12 -8.66
C VAL A 722 -3.96 11.60 -9.66
N ALA A 723 -4.51 12.48 -10.51
CA ALA A 723 -5.37 12.09 -11.63
C ALA A 723 -4.63 11.22 -12.65
N ALA A 724 -3.38 11.57 -13.01
CA ALA A 724 -2.55 10.75 -13.89
C ALA A 724 -2.21 9.37 -13.29
N CYS A 725 -2.24 9.23 -11.96
CA CYS A 725 -2.11 7.95 -11.27
C CYS A 725 -3.40 7.12 -11.26
N GLY A 726 -4.47 7.56 -11.94
CA GLY A 726 -5.78 6.89 -11.95
C GLY A 726 -6.38 6.74 -10.55
N PHE A 727 -6.00 7.62 -9.61
CA PHE A 727 -6.39 7.55 -8.20
C PHE A 727 -6.06 6.22 -7.50
N LEU A 728 -5.12 5.45 -8.04
CA LEU A 728 -4.67 4.18 -7.45
C LEU A 728 -3.69 4.41 -6.30
N PRO A 729 -3.94 3.89 -5.09
CA PRO A 729 -3.02 4.04 -3.96
C PRO A 729 -1.59 3.60 -4.26
N LEU A 730 -1.41 2.50 -4.99
CA LEU A 730 -0.10 2.00 -5.39
C LEU A 730 0.64 2.98 -6.32
N ALA A 731 -0.03 3.49 -7.35
CA ALA A 731 0.54 4.43 -8.31
C ALA A 731 0.91 5.76 -7.62
N ILE A 732 0.03 6.26 -6.75
CA ILE A 732 0.25 7.48 -5.96
C ILE A 732 1.47 7.31 -5.06
N ARG A 733 1.61 6.17 -4.37
CA ARG A 733 2.78 5.89 -3.52
C ARG A 733 4.08 5.91 -4.34
N ILE A 734 4.10 5.26 -5.50
CA ILE A 734 5.27 5.25 -6.38
C ILE A 734 5.64 6.68 -6.83
N ALA A 735 4.65 7.45 -7.32
CA ALA A 735 4.85 8.82 -7.76
C ALA A 735 5.32 9.73 -6.60
N ALA A 736 4.68 9.64 -5.44
CA ALA A 736 4.99 10.41 -4.25
C ALA A 736 6.38 10.08 -3.69
N SER A 737 6.74 8.80 -3.58
CA SER A 737 8.07 8.37 -3.13
C SER A 737 9.19 8.83 -4.08
N ARG A 738 8.95 8.84 -5.40
CA ARG A 738 9.89 9.41 -6.38
C ARG A 738 10.08 10.92 -6.20
N LEU A 739 9.02 11.64 -5.85
CA LEU A 739 9.08 13.08 -5.58
C LEU A 739 9.71 13.41 -4.21
N ALA A 740 9.46 12.57 -3.20
CA ALA A 740 10.02 12.72 -1.85
C ALA A 740 11.53 12.44 -1.82
N SER A 741 12.00 11.47 -2.61
CA SER A 741 13.43 11.14 -2.74
C SER A 741 14.24 12.17 -3.54
N ARG A 742 13.58 12.99 -4.37
CA ARG A 742 14.24 14.00 -5.24
C ARG A 742 13.87 15.42 -4.83
N ARG A 743 14.67 16.01 -3.93
CA ARG A 743 14.41 17.34 -3.35
C ARG A 743 14.40 18.50 -4.37
N THR A 744 15.04 18.34 -5.54
CA THR A 744 15.09 19.37 -6.59
C THR A 744 13.90 19.33 -7.56
N TRP A 745 13.05 18.30 -7.50
CA TRP A 745 11.88 18.20 -8.38
C TRP A 745 10.69 18.99 -7.82
N THR A 746 10.00 19.75 -8.66
CA THR A 746 8.70 20.36 -8.33
C THR A 746 7.56 19.41 -8.66
N VAL A 747 6.36 19.69 -8.16
CA VAL A 747 5.19 18.87 -8.46
C VAL A 747 4.84 18.96 -9.95
N SER A 748 4.94 20.16 -10.54
CA SER A 748 4.71 20.40 -11.97
C SER A 748 5.66 19.60 -12.89
N ILE A 749 6.92 19.37 -12.48
CA ILE A 749 7.85 18.54 -13.26
C ILE A 749 7.35 17.09 -13.31
N LEU A 750 6.87 16.56 -12.19
CA LEU A 750 6.30 15.21 -12.14
C LEU A 750 4.99 15.14 -12.95
N ALA A 751 4.11 16.15 -12.82
CA ALA A 751 2.87 16.23 -13.59
C ALA A 751 3.14 16.17 -15.11
N ARG A 752 4.10 16.95 -15.60
CA ARG A 752 4.51 16.95 -17.02
C ARG A 752 5.13 15.63 -17.47
N LYS A 753 5.83 14.92 -16.59
CA LYS A 753 6.36 13.57 -16.92
C LYS A 753 5.24 12.55 -17.03
N LEU A 754 4.25 12.62 -16.15
CA LEU A 754 3.10 11.73 -16.14
C LEU A 754 2.05 12.10 -17.20
N SER A 755 2.05 13.32 -17.73
CA SER A 755 1.08 13.73 -18.77
C SER A 755 1.29 12.97 -20.09
N ASP A 756 2.53 12.55 -20.39
CA ASP A 756 2.85 11.71 -21.55
C ASP A 756 2.33 10.28 -21.34
N GLN A 757 1.21 9.95 -22.00
CA GLN A 757 0.55 8.65 -21.94
C GLN A 757 1.47 7.47 -22.35
N ARG A 758 2.42 7.67 -23.26
CA ARG A 758 3.31 6.59 -23.74
C ARG A 758 4.32 6.17 -22.68
N ARG A 759 4.77 7.12 -21.86
CA ARG A 759 5.80 6.92 -20.84
C ARG A 759 5.24 6.82 -19.43
N ARG A 760 3.94 7.08 -19.25
CA ARG A 760 3.29 7.16 -17.93
C ARG A 760 3.48 5.89 -17.12
N LEU A 761 3.28 4.71 -17.71
CA LEU A 761 3.45 3.44 -17.02
C LEU A 761 4.92 3.18 -16.62
N ASP A 762 5.87 3.56 -17.47
CA ASP A 762 7.30 3.43 -17.19
C ASP A 762 7.75 4.41 -16.08
N GLU A 763 7.12 5.58 -15.99
CA GLU A 763 7.35 6.55 -14.92
C GLU A 763 6.71 6.12 -13.58
N LEU A 764 5.77 5.16 -13.57
CA LEU A 764 5.13 4.60 -12.37
C LEU A 764 5.85 3.32 -11.89
N GLN A 765 7.17 3.42 -11.76
CA GLN A 765 8.04 2.39 -11.18
C GLN A 765 8.99 2.98 -10.12
N ALA A 766 9.10 2.32 -8.96
CA ALA A 766 10.07 2.63 -7.91
C ALA A 766 10.54 1.35 -7.17
N GLY A 767 11.83 1.01 -7.30
CA GLY A 767 12.37 -0.23 -6.74
C GLY A 767 11.67 -1.46 -7.32
N ASP A 768 11.18 -2.34 -6.44
CA ASP A 768 10.45 -3.56 -6.80
C ASP A 768 8.94 -3.32 -7.04
N GLN A 769 8.44 -2.10 -6.82
CA GLN A 769 7.04 -1.75 -7.03
C GLN A 769 6.84 -1.10 -8.41
N ALA A 770 6.10 -1.78 -9.27
CA ALA A 770 5.69 -1.27 -10.59
C ALA A 770 4.20 -1.52 -10.81
N VAL A 771 3.48 -0.49 -11.25
CA VAL A 771 2.05 -0.62 -11.60
C VAL A 771 1.88 -1.63 -12.74
N LYS A 772 2.73 -1.54 -13.76
CA LYS A 772 2.74 -2.45 -14.92
C LYS A 772 2.84 -3.92 -14.51
N ALA A 773 3.73 -4.26 -13.57
CA ALA A 773 3.88 -5.64 -13.08
C ALA A 773 2.60 -6.14 -12.38
N THR A 774 1.84 -5.25 -11.74
CA THR A 774 0.58 -5.62 -11.09
C THR A 774 -0.48 -5.99 -12.12
N PHE A 775 -0.56 -5.27 -13.24
CA PHE A 775 -1.49 -5.58 -14.34
C PHE A 775 -1.07 -6.80 -15.16
N GLU A 776 0.23 -7.00 -15.39
CA GLU A 776 0.75 -8.17 -16.11
C GLU A 776 0.33 -9.49 -15.45
N LEU A 777 0.25 -9.54 -14.11
CA LEU A 777 -0.25 -10.70 -13.38
C LEU A 777 -1.74 -10.99 -13.66
N GLY A 778 -2.57 -9.98 -13.85
CA GLY A 778 -3.99 -10.17 -14.20
C GLY A 778 -4.15 -10.59 -15.65
N TYR A 779 -3.40 -9.94 -16.54
CA TYR A 779 -3.40 -10.25 -17.98
C TYR A 779 -2.89 -11.67 -18.29
N GLY A 780 -1.88 -12.15 -17.56
CA GLY A 780 -1.36 -13.51 -17.73
C GLY A 780 -2.32 -14.63 -17.31
N GLN A 781 -3.46 -14.30 -16.68
CA GLN A 781 -4.50 -15.27 -16.31
C GLN A 781 -5.62 -15.37 -17.34
N LEU A 782 -5.66 -14.44 -18.31
CA LEU A 782 -6.69 -14.43 -19.35
C LEU A 782 -6.47 -15.56 -20.36
N GLU A 783 -7.56 -16.14 -20.83
CA GLU A 783 -7.53 -17.02 -22.00
C GLU A 783 -7.14 -16.24 -23.27
N ALA A 784 -6.70 -16.95 -24.31
CA ALA A 784 -6.16 -16.31 -25.52
C ALA A 784 -7.14 -15.31 -26.16
N GLU A 785 -8.43 -15.64 -26.18
CA GLU A 785 -9.49 -14.80 -26.74
C GLU A 785 -9.77 -13.57 -25.87
N GLN A 786 -9.85 -13.74 -24.55
CA GLN A 786 -10.01 -12.65 -23.58
C GLN A 786 -8.80 -11.69 -23.60
N ALA A 787 -7.58 -12.23 -23.69
CA ALA A 787 -6.36 -11.46 -23.80
C ALA A 787 -6.34 -10.65 -25.10
N ARG A 788 -6.78 -11.24 -26.22
CA ARG A 788 -6.93 -10.52 -27.49
C ARG A 788 -7.98 -9.42 -27.38
N ALA A 789 -9.14 -9.71 -26.80
CA ALA A 789 -10.18 -8.71 -26.58
C ALA A 789 -9.68 -7.54 -25.75
N PHE A 790 -9.01 -7.82 -24.62
CA PHE A 790 -8.38 -6.81 -23.77
C PHE A 790 -7.40 -5.91 -24.56
N ARG A 791 -6.52 -6.50 -25.39
CA ARG A 791 -5.60 -5.73 -26.24
C ARG A 791 -6.33 -4.83 -27.22
N LEU A 792 -7.31 -5.37 -27.95
CA LEU A 792 -8.04 -4.62 -28.98
C LEU A 792 -8.89 -3.50 -28.38
N LEU A 793 -9.55 -3.73 -27.25
CA LEU A 793 -10.27 -2.69 -26.49
C LEU A 793 -9.33 -1.53 -26.10
N GLY A 794 -8.06 -1.84 -25.83
CA GLY A 794 -7.00 -0.85 -25.59
C GLY A 794 -6.65 0.06 -26.78
N LEU A 795 -7.20 -0.21 -27.98
CA LEU A 795 -7.00 0.64 -29.16
C LEU A 795 -8.02 1.79 -29.24
N ALA A 796 -9.15 1.69 -28.53
CA ALA A 796 -10.22 2.69 -28.57
C ALA A 796 -9.98 3.81 -27.54
N ASP A 797 -9.65 5.02 -28.01
CA ASP A 797 -9.31 6.18 -27.14
C ASP A 797 -10.54 6.86 -26.47
N GLY A 798 -11.71 6.22 -26.47
CA GLY A 798 -12.95 6.73 -25.88
C GLY A 798 -12.99 6.60 -24.34
N PRO A 799 -13.89 7.35 -23.66
CA PRO A 799 -14.04 7.24 -22.20
C PRO A 799 -14.65 5.90 -21.76
N ASP A 800 -15.41 5.27 -22.66
CA ASP A 800 -16.03 3.96 -22.52
C ASP A 800 -16.29 3.40 -23.94
N ILE A 801 -16.84 2.20 -24.03
CA ILE A 801 -17.24 1.56 -25.27
C ILE A 801 -18.56 0.81 -25.06
N SER A 802 -19.48 0.94 -26.02
CA SER A 802 -20.72 0.16 -26.00
C SER A 802 -20.49 -1.26 -26.50
N LEU A 803 -21.39 -2.18 -26.12
CA LEU A 803 -21.35 -3.58 -26.54
C LEU A 803 -21.25 -3.73 -28.05
N HIS A 804 -22.05 -2.99 -28.83
CA HIS A 804 -22.02 -3.07 -30.29
C HIS A 804 -20.73 -2.51 -30.91
N ALA A 805 -20.17 -1.43 -30.34
CA ALA A 805 -18.89 -0.88 -30.79
C ALA A 805 -17.74 -1.85 -30.46
N ALA A 806 -17.78 -2.49 -29.29
CA ALA A 806 -16.84 -3.53 -28.90
C ALA A 806 -16.96 -4.75 -29.83
N ALA A 807 -18.17 -5.19 -30.16
CA ALA A 807 -18.40 -6.32 -31.07
C ALA A 807 -17.79 -6.06 -32.45
N ALA A 808 -18.00 -4.86 -33.02
CA ALA A 808 -17.37 -4.45 -34.27
C ALA A 808 -15.83 -4.41 -34.17
N LEU A 809 -15.28 -3.87 -33.09
CA LEU A 809 -13.84 -3.80 -32.87
C LEU A 809 -13.19 -5.19 -32.81
N LEU A 810 -13.83 -6.11 -32.07
CA LEU A 810 -13.35 -7.46 -31.81
C LEU A 810 -13.59 -8.44 -32.96
N ASP A 811 -14.53 -8.12 -33.87
CA ASP A 811 -14.98 -8.98 -34.98
C ASP A 811 -15.78 -10.20 -34.51
N HIS A 812 -16.67 -9.98 -33.54
CA HIS A 812 -17.56 -10.99 -32.98
C HIS A 812 -19.02 -10.50 -33.01
N ASP A 813 -19.96 -11.42 -32.85
CA ASP A 813 -21.36 -11.07 -32.61
C ASP A 813 -21.55 -10.47 -31.18
N PRO A 814 -22.64 -9.73 -30.92
CA PRO A 814 -22.86 -9.09 -29.64
C PRO A 814 -22.94 -10.04 -28.44
N GLU A 815 -23.50 -11.26 -28.60
CA GLU A 815 -23.69 -12.21 -27.48
C GLU A 815 -22.35 -12.81 -27.05
N THR A 816 -21.52 -13.23 -28.02
CA THR A 816 -20.15 -13.68 -27.76
C THR A 816 -19.32 -12.55 -27.15
N THR A 817 -19.47 -11.33 -27.68
CA THR A 817 -18.76 -10.15 -27.15
C THR A 817 -19.13 -9.89 -25.70
N GLU A 818 -20.42 -9.87 -25.36
CA GLU A 818 -20.90 -9.64 -23.99
C GLU A 818 -20.27 -10.65 -23.03
N THR A 819 -20.27 -11.94 -23.39
CA THR A 819 -19.65 -13.00 -22.57
C THR A 819 -18.17 -12.73 -22.28
N ILE A 820 -17.41 -12.28 -23.30
CA ILE A 820 -15.99 -11.93 -23.14
C ILE A 820 -15.83 -10.69 -22.26
N LEU A 821 -16.65 -9.66 -22.47
CA LEU A 821 -16.58 -8.42 -21.68
C LEU A 821 -16.96 -8.65 -20.22
N GLU A 822 -18.00 -9.42 -19.93
CA GLU A 822 -18.38 -9.80 -18.57
C GLU A 822 -17.26 -10.57 -17.87
N THR A 823 -16.54 -11.45 -18.59
CA THR A 823 -15.36 -12.14 -18.03
C THR A 823 -14.23 -11.15 -17.71
N LEU A 824 -14.02 -10.12 -18.53
CA LEU A 824 -13.04 -9.06 -18.24
C LEU A 824 -13.48 -8.16 -17.07
N VAL A 825 -14.79 -7.98 -16.88
CA VAL A 825 -15.36 -7.30 -15.70
C VAL A 825 -15.13 -8.14 -14.44
N ASP A 826 -15.38 -9.44 -14.50
CA ASP A 826 -15.17 -10.36 -13.40
C ASP A 826 -13.71 -10.43 -12.97
N THR A 827 -12.75 -10.27 -13.90
CA THR A 827 -11.31 -10.21 -13.61
C THR A 827 -10.81 -8.82 -13.16
N SER A 828 -11.70 -7.82 -13.04
CA SER A 828 -11.39 -6.43 -12.71
C SER A 828 -10.38 -5.76 -13.67
N LEU A 829 -10.33 -6.21 -14.93
CA LEU A 829 -9.56 -5.58 -16.01
C LEU A 829 -10.42 -4.66 -16.87
N LEU A 830 -11.74 -4.81 -16.77
CA LEU A 830 -12.75 -3.95 -17.38
C LEU A 830 -13.75 -3.52 -16.31
N GLU A 831 -14.36 -2.36 -16.48
CA GLU A 831 -15.38 -1.83 -15.58
C GLU A 831 -16.73 -1.80 -16.29
N TRP A 832 -17.77 -2.20 -15.58
CA TRP A 832 -19.15 -2.00 -16.02
C TRP A 832 -19.59 -0.59 -15.64
N VAL A 833 -19.95 0.23 -16.64
CA VAL A 833 -20.39 1.63 -16.42
C VAL A 833 -21.92 1.72 -16.39
N GLY A 834 -22.59 0.80 -17.06
CA GLY A 834 -24.02 0.74 -17.18
C GLY A 834 -24.43 -0.34 -18.18
N PRO A 835 -25.74 -0.50 -18.43
CA PRO A 835 -26.24 -1.48 -19.41
C PRO A 835 -25.51 -1.34 -20.75
N ASN A 836 -24.91 -2.44 -21.22
CA ASN A 836 -24.18 -2.53 -22.48
C ASN A 836 -23.03 -1.50 -22.65
N ARG A 837 -22.45 -0.98 -21.55
CA ARG A 837 -21.30 -0.05 -21.59
C ARG A 837 -20.20 -0.45 -20.64
N TYR A 838 -18.99 -0.44 -21.20
CA TYR A 838 -17.79 -0.92 -20.54
C TYR A 838 -16.66 0.09 -20.63
N ARG A 839 -15.80 0.14 -19.62
CA ARG A 839 -14.67 1.07 -19.57
C ARG A 839 -13.40 0.39 -19.11
N LEU A 840 -12.29 0.70 -19.79
CA LEU A 840 -10.95 0.43 -19.27
C LEU A 840 -10.51 1.62 -18.41
N ALA A 841 -10.21 1.39 -17.14
CA ALA A 841 -9.64 2.43 -16.27
C ALA A 841 -8.35 3.00 -16.88
N ASP A 842 -8.08 4.31 -16.76
CA ASP A 842 -7.02 5.02 -17.48
C ASP A 842 -5.66 4.29 -17.54
N LEU A 843 -5.15 3.79 -16.41
CA LEU A 843 -3.88 3.08 -16.37
C LEU A 843 -3.95 1.66 -16.95
N VAL A 844 -5.11 1.02 -16.85
CA VAL A 844 -5.38 -0.29 -17.47
C VAL A 844 -5.53 -0.12 -18.97
N HIS A 845 -6.16 0.95 -19.45
CA HIS A 845 -6.25 1.31 -20.86
C HIS A 845 -4.86 1.50 -21.49
N LEU A 846 -3.97 2.24 -20.82
CA LEU A 846 -2.58 2.38 -21.28
C LEU A 846 -1.83 1.03 -21.30
N PHE A 847 -2.12 0.16 -20.33
CA PHE A 847 -1.51 -1.16 -20.27
C PHE A 847 -2.04 -2.08 -21.38
N ALA A 848 -3.34 -2.07 -21.64
CA ALA A 848 -3.99 -2.77 -22.76
C ALA A 848 -3.40 -2.33 -24.10
N ARG A 849 -3.24 -1.01 -24.30
CA ARG A 849 -2.60 -0.44 -25.50
C ARG A 849 -1.15 -0.89 -25.68
N ALA A 850 -0.37 -0.90 -24.60
CA ALA A 850 1.00 -1.39 -24.61
C ALA A 850 1.06 -2.90 -24.92
N CYS A 851 0.11 -3.69 -24.41
CA CYS A 851 -0.02 -5.11 -24.74
C CYS A 851 -0.40 -5.31 -26.21
N ALA A 852 -1.30 -4.49 -26.76
CA ALA A 852 -1.63 -4.50 -28.18
C ALA A 852 -0.38 -4.21 -29.04
N GLU A 853 0.41 -3.21 -28.66
CA GLU A 853 1.67 -2.88 -29.33
C GLU A 853 2.71 -4.01 -29.28
N ARG A 854 2.77 -4.75 -28.17
CA ARG A 854 3.74 -5.83 -27.94
C ARG A 854 3.32 -7.14 -28.62
N ASP A 855 2.07 -7.55 -28.42
CA ASP A 855 1.63 -8.94 -28.64
C ASP A 855 0.74 -9.10 -29.89
N GLU A 856 0.08 -8.06 -30.39
CA GLU A 856 -0.81 -8.18 -31.55
C GLU A 856 -0.02 -8.10 -32.87
N GLN A 857 0.29 -9.28 -33.42
CA GLN A 857 1.06 -9.47 -34.64
C GLN A 857 0.23 -10.23 -35.69
N PRO A 858 0.28 -9.81 -36.97
CA PRO A 858 1.04 -8.67 -37.50
C PRO A 858 0.42 -7.31 -37.12
N PRO A 859 1.18 -6.19 -37.19
CA PRO A 859 0.67 -4.86 -36.82
C PRO A 859 -0.61 -4.45 -37.56
N ALA A 860 -0.81 -4.97 -38.77
CA ALA A 860 -2.00 -4.76 -39.60
C ALA A 860 -3.31 -5.20 -38.93
N GLU A 861 -3.28 -6.17 -38.00
CA GLU A 861 -4.48 -6.58 -37.24
C GLU A 861 -5.04 -5.44 -36.39
N ARG A 862 -4.16 -4.64 -35.76
CA ARG A 862 -4.57 -3.47 -34.98
C ARG A 862 -5.21 -2.41 -35.85
N ASP A 863 -4.69 -2.24 -37.06
CA ASP A 863 -5.24 -1.28 -38.01
C ASP A 863 -6.58 -1.73 -38.56
N THR A 864 -6.74 -3.02 -38.79
CA THR A 864 -8.01 -3.64 -39.18
C THR A 864 -9.05 -3.50 -38.08
N ALA A 865 -8.69 -3.71 -36.82
CA ALA A 865 -9.60 -3.50 -35.69
C ALA A 865 -10.08 -2.03 -35.58
N ARG A 866 -9.16 -1.06 -35.69
CA ARG A 866 -9.54 0.37 -35.73
C ARG A 866 -10.40 0.72 -36.93
N LEU A 867 -10.13 0.11 -38.09
CA LEU A 867 -10.96 0.26 -39.29
C LEU A 867 -12.38 -0.25 -39.03
N ARG A 868 -12.56 -1.44 -38.46
CA ARG A 868 -13.89 -1.96 -38.11
C ARG A 868 -14.65 -1.05 -37.14
N LEU A 869 -13.95 -0.49 -36.15
CA LEU A 869 -14.56 0.43 -35.19
C LEU A 869 -15.07 1.73 -35.86
N ILE A 870 -14.25 2.37 -36.69
CA ILE A 870 -14.68 3.59 -37.40
C ILE A 870 -15.73 3.27 -38.45
N ASP A 871 -15.65 2.11 -39.09
CA ASP A 871 -16.63 1.59 -40.04
C ASP A 871 -18.01 1.43 -39.39
N PHE A 872 -18.07 0.83 -38.19
CA PHE A 872 -19.28 0.71 -37.38
C PHE A 872 -19.88 2.09 -37.04
N TYR A 873 -19.06 3.01 -36.53
CA TYR A 873 -19.54 4.35 -36.17
C TYR A 873 -20.00 5.14 -37.39
N LEU A 874 -19.29 5.04 -38.52
CA LEU A 874 -19.66 5.68 -39.77
C LEU A 874 -20.99 5.14 -40.30
N ALA A 875 -21.13 3.82 -40.38
CA ALA A 875 -22.35 3.17 -40.87
C ALA A 875 -23.56 3.51 -40.00
N THR A 876 -23.41 3.42 -38.67
CA THR A 876 -24.51 3.67 -37.75
C THR A 876 -24.90 5.15 -37.73
N THR A 877 -23.93 6.08 -37.77
CA THR A 877 -24.22 7.51 -37.88
C THR A 877 -24.86 7.85 -39.23
N ALA A 878 -24.53 7.13 -40.31
CA ALA A 878 -25.20 7.29 -41.60
C ALA A 878 -26.68 6.88 -41.53
N CYS A 879 -27.01 5.83 -40.77
CA CYS A 879 -28.40 5.45 -40.48
C CYS A 879 -29.14 6.56 -39.71
N VAL A 880 -28.53 7.11 -38.65
CA VAL A 880 -29.08 8.25 -37.88
C VAL A 880 -29.34 9.44 -38.83
N TYR A 881 -28.33 9.81 -39.61
CA TYR A 881 -28.41 10.95 -40.52
C TYR A 881 -29.49 10.79 -41.58
N SER A 882 -29.62 9.60 -42.15
CA SER A 882 -30.61 9.30 -43.19
C SER A 882 -32.05 9.36 -42.65
N LEU A 883 -32.26 8.98 -41.39
CA LEU A 883 -33.57 9.08 -40.73
C LEU A 883 -33.96 10.54 -40.44
N GLU A 884 -32.99 11.39 -40.09
CA GLU A 884 -33.27 12.82 -39.86
C GLU A 884 -33.42 13.62 -41.16
N ARG A 885 -32.67 13.24 -42.19
CA ARG A 885 -32.54 13.97 -43.46
C ARG A 885 -32.91 13.08 -44.65
N PRO A 886 -34.17 12.60 -44.71
CA PRO A 886 -34.63 11.84 -45.86
C PRO A 886 -34.50 12.68 -47.13
N GLY A 887 -33.86 12.10 -48.16
CA GLY A 887 -33.63 12.77 -49.44
C GLY A 887 -32.29 13.50 -49.58
N ASP A 888 -31.45 13.54 -48.54
CA ASP A 888 -30.07 14.01 -48.67
C ASP A 888 -29.21 12.90 -49.34
N PRO A 889 -28.54 13.18 -50.48
CA PRO A 889 -27.69 12.20 -51.16
C PRO A 889 -26.34 11.96 -50.47
N LEU A 890 -25.94 12.78 -49.48
CA LEU A 890 -24.63 12.72 -48.84
C LEU A 890 -24.19 11.30 -48.44
N PRO A 891 -25.00 10.46 -47.76
CA PRO A 891 -24.60 9.10 -47.37
C PRO A 891 -24.12 8.22 -48.53
N ARG A 892 -24.60 8.46 -49.76
CA ARG A 892 -24.20 7.70 -50.96
C ARG A 892 -22.79 8.03 -51.44
N HIS A 893 -22.24 9.16 -51.01
CA HIS A 893 -20.95 9.70 -51.47
C HIS A 893 -19.88 9.68 -50.37
N LEU A 894 -20.16 8.99 -49.26
CA LEU A 894 -19.20 8.73 -48.19
C LEU A 894 -18.32 7.53 -48.52
N THR A 895 -17.30 7.36 -47.69
CA THR A 895 -16.52 6.14 -47.65
C THR A 895 -17.45 4.93 -47.46
N GLN A 896 -17.32 3.92 -48.34
CA GLN A 896 -18.15 2.71 -48.26
C GLN A 896 -17.83 1.93 -46.99
N THR A 897 -18.87 1.52 -46.28
CA THR A 897 -18.74 0.72 -45.07
C THR A 897 -19.01 -0.75 -45.29
N SER A 898 -18.34 -1.61 -44.52
CA SER A 898 -18.60 -3.06 -44.52
C SER A 898 -19.70 -3.43 -43.53
N HIS A 899 -19.80 -2.68 -42.44
CA HIS A 899 -20.84 -2.80 -41.44
C HIS A 899 -22.16 -2.16 -41.93
N PRO A 900 -23.33 -2.79 -41.71
CA PRO A 900 -24.62 -2.26 -42.16
C PRO A 900 -25.17 -1.10 -41.31
N GLY A 901 -24.58 -0.88 -40.13
CA GLY A 901 -25.08 0.07 -39.12
C GLY A 901 -26.15 -0.56 -38.23
N LEU A 902 -26.49 0.11 -37.12
CA LEU A 902 -27.60 -0.31 -36.26
C LEU A 902 -28.95 0.13 -36.84
N PRO A 903 -30.00 -0.71 -36.76
CA PRO A 903 -31.35 -0.30 -37.08
C PRO A 903 -31.93 0.56 -35.94
N PHE A 904 -32.80 1.51 -36.29
CA PHE A 904 -33.52 2.34 -35.32
C PHE A 904 -35.01 2.37 -35.65
N ASP A 905 -35.85 2.20 -34.63
CA ASP A 905 -37.32 2.19 -34.79
C ASP A 905 -37.90 3.59 -35.01
N SER A 906 -37.16 4.63 -34.63
CA SER A 906 -37.57 6.03 -34.78
C SER A 906 -36.37 6.97 -34.83
N ALA A 907 -36.57 8.18 -35.37
CA ALA A 907 -35.57 9.24 -35.34
C ALA A 907 -35.18 9.64 -33.90
N GLY A 908 -36.13 9.59 -32.95
CA GLY A 908 -35.86 9.89 -31.54
C GLY A 908 -34.84 8.92 -30.92
N ALA A 909 -35.02 7.61 -31.14
CA ALA A 909 -34.08 6.60 -30.66
C ALA A 909 -32.69 6.74 -31.32
N ALA A 910 -32.64 7.11 -32.61
CA ALA A 910 -31.41 7.35 -33.35
C ALA A 910 -30.61 8.55 -32.78
N VAL A 911 -31.28 9.66 -32.47
CA VAL A 911 -30.68 10.86 -31.85
C VAL A 911 -30.22 10.58 -30.42
N GLU A 912 -30.99 9.81 -29.65
CA GLU A 912 -30.59 9.40 -28.31
C GLU A 912 -29.33 8.55 -28.32
N TRP A 913 -29.24 7.59 -29.25
CA TRP A 913 -28.03 6.81 -29.48
C TRP A 913 -26.83 7.70 -29.84
N LEU A 914 -26.98 8.62 -30.80
CA LEU A 914 -25.91 9.54 -31.21
C LEU A 914 -25.42 10.38 -30.03
N SER A 915 -26.35 10.86 -29.20
CA SER A 915 -26.02 11.63 -27.99
C SER A 915 -25.27 10.81 -26.94
N THR A 916 -25.61 9.52 -26.81
CA THR A 916 -24.97 8.63 -25.83
C THR A 916 -23.59 8.20 -26.31
N GLU A 917 -23.39 7.99 -27.61
CA GLU A 917 -22.11 7.61 -28.22
C GLU A 917 -21.18 8.79 -28.53
N ALA A 918 -21.63 10.03 -28.41
CA ALA A 918 -20.92 11.22 -28.90
C ALA A 918 -19.44 11.28 -28.47
N ASN A 919 -19.12 11.07 -27.20
CA ASN A 919 -17.73 11.11 -26.74
C ASN A 919 -16.85 10.00 -27.34
N CYS A 920 -17.40 8.80 -27.49
CA CYS A 920 -16.70 7.63 -28.02
C CYS A 920 -16.47 7.79 -29.53
N LEU A 921 -17.52 8.19 -30.26
CA LEU A 921 -17.50 8.51 -31.69
C LEU A 921 -16.49 9.62 -32.00
N LEU A 922 -16.52 10.74 -31.29
CA LEU A 922 -15.60 11.86 -31.51
C LEU A 922 -14.14 11.50 -31.18
N SER A 923 -13.93 10.64 -30.18
CA SER A 923 -12.60 10.12 -29.85
C SER A 923 -12.08 9.17 -30.93
N CYS A 924 -12.95 8.32 -31.48
CA CYS A 924 -12.65 7.46 -32.63
C CYS A 924 -12.28 8.29 -33.86
N ALA A 925 -13.08 9.30 -34.20
CA ALA A 925 -12.81 10.22 -35.29
C ALA A 925 -11.45 10.93 -35.10
N ARG A 926 -11.18 11.47 -33.90
CA ARG A 926 -9.90 12.13 -33.58
C ARG A 926 -8.68 11.21 -33.74
N GLN A 927 -8.83 9.91 -33.54
CA GLN A 927 -7.74 8.93 -33.69
C GLN A 927 -7.46 8.58 -35.17
N ALA A 928 -8.38 8.90 -36.08
CA ALA A 928 -8.32 8.53 -37.50
C ALA A 928 -7.37 9.41 -38.33
N THR A 929 -6.19 9.78 -37.82
CA THR A 929 -5.26 10.70 -38.52
C THR A 929 -4.40 10.01 -39.58
N GLU A 930 -4.42 8.69 -39.67
CA GLU A 930 -3.64 7.94 -40.66
C GLU A 930 -4.35 7.87 -42.02
N PRO A 931 -3.61 7.87 -43.15
CA PRO A 931 -4.20 7.94 -44.50
C PRO A 931 -5.32 6.92 -44.78
N ALA A 932 -5.21 5.69 -44.25
CA ALA A 932 -6.19 4.64 -44.44
C ALA A 932 -7.56 4.90 -43.76
N ARG A 933 -7.60 5.75 -42.72
CA ARG A 933 -8.81 6.04 -41.92
C ARG A 933 -9.26 7.50 -41.99
N LEU A 934 -8.39 8.39 -42.47
CA LEU A 934 -8.58 9.84 -42.50
C LEU A 934 -9.88 10.28 -43.19
N ARG A 935 -10.21 9.67 -44.33
CA ARG A 935 -11.47 9.95 -45.04
C ARG A 935 -12.69 9.53 -44.23
N ALA A 936 -12.69 8.33 -43.65
CA ALA A 936 -13.78 7.85 -42.82
C ALA A 936 -13.98 8.73 -41.57
N GLY A 937 -12.89 9.23 -40.97
CA GLY A 937 -12.97 10.18 -39.85
C GLY A 937 -13.61 11.52 -40.24
N ALA A 938 -13.24 12.09 -41.39
CA ALA A 938 -13.85 13.32 -41.88
C ALA A 938 -15.33 13.14 -42.24
N ASP A 939 -15.68 12.02 -42.88
CA ASP A 939 -17.05 11.66 -43.23
C ASP A 939 -17.92 11.47 -41.99
N LEU A 940 -17.38 10.82 -40.95
CA LEU A 940 -18.04 10.62 -39.67
C LEU A 940 -18.36 11.95 -38.99
N LEU A 941 -17.42 12.90 -38.97
CA LEU A 941 -17.70 14.24 -38.41
C LEU A 941 -18.74 15.00 -39.23
N LEU A 942 -18.70 14.89 -40.56
CA LEU A 942 -19.67 15.56 -41.43
C LEU A 942 -21.10 15.05 -41.17
N LEU A 943 -21.28 13.74 -40.92
CA LEU A 943 -22.55 13.17 -40.51
C LEU A 943 -22.94 13.56 -39.08
N ALA A 944 -21.99 13.62 -38.15
CA ALA A 944 -22.22 13.95 -36.75
C ALA A 944 -22.23 15.48 -36.46
N ARG A 945 -22.44 16.32 -37.48
CA ARG A 945 -22.36 17.78 -37.39
C ARG A 945 -23.29 18.42 -36.35
N ASP A 946 -24.40 17.75 -36.01
CA ASP A 946 -25.35 18.24 -35.00
C ASP A 946 -24.74 18.22 -33.59
N LEU A 947 -23.71 17.40 -33.35
CA LEU A 947 -22.94 17.45 -32.11
C LEU A 947 -22.23 18.79 -31.91
N SER A 948 -21.92 19.51 -32.99
CA SER A 948 -21.30 20.85 -32.92
C SER A 948 -22.23 21.92 -32.35
N GLU A 949 -23.56 21.78 -32.47
CA GLU A 949 -24.55 22.74 -31.92
C GLU A 949 -25.06 22.37 -30.53
N SER A 950 -24.77 21.16 -30.04
CA SER A 950 -25.24 20.64 -28.74
C SER A 950 -24.75 21.44 -27.52
N GLY A 951 -23.64 22.17 -27.69
CA GLY A 951 -22.91 22.87 -26.62
C GLY A 951 -22.12 21.97 -25.67
N VAL A 952 -22.64 20.78 -25.37
CA VAL A 952 -21.98 19.78 -24.52
C VAL A 952 -20.78 19.15 -25.24
N PHE A 953 -20.92 18.88 -26.55
CA PHE A 953 -19.92 18.17 -27.35
C PHE A 953 -19.16 19.07 -28.33
N SER A 954 -19.48 20.36 -28.39
CA SER A 954 -18.93 21.30 -29.39
C SER A 954 -17.41 21.38 -29.32
N PHE A 955 -16.84 21.44 -28.12
CA PHE A 955 -15.40 21.49 -27.91
C PHE A 955 -14.68 20.21 -28.37
N GLN A 956 -15.24 19.03 -28.05
CA GLN A 956 -14.68 17.74 -28.46
C GLN A 956 -14.77 17.58 -29.98
N TYR A 957 -15.87 18.03 -30.58
CA TYR A 957 -16.08 18.02 -32.03
C TYR A 957 -15.04 18.88 -32.74
N GLU A 958 -14.85 20.13 -32.29
CA GLU A 958 -13.83 21.05 -32.83
C GLU A 958 -12.43 20.43 -32.75
N ARG A 959 -12.06 19.86 -31.59
CA ARG A 959 -10.74 19.22 -31.42
C ARG A 959 -10.53 18.01 -32.33
N ALA A 960 -11.57 17.21 -32.57
CA ALA A 960 -11.50 16.09 -33.49
C ALA A 960 -11.30 16.59 -34.93
N ALA A 961 -12.08 17.58 -35.35
CA ALA A 961 -11.99 18.18 -36.68
C ALA A 961 -10.63 18.85 -36.92
N GLU A 962 -10.06 19.57 -35.94
CA GLU A 962 -8.74 20.20 -36.04
C GLU A 962 -7.58 19.18 -36.10
N ALA A 963 -7.71 18.05 -35.41
CA ALA A 963 -6.71 16.97 -35.49
C ALA A 963 -6.71 16.34 -36.90
N LEU A 964 -7.88 16.05 -37.44
CA LEU A 964 -8.03 15.50 -38.79
C LEU A 964 -7.65 16.52 -39.87
N LEU A 965 -7.94 17.81 -39.66
CA LEU A 965 -7.60 18.86 -40.64
C LEU A 965 -6.08 18.97 -40.82
N ARG A 966 -5.33 18.93 -39.72
CA ARG A 966 -3.86 18.91 -39.77
C ARG A 966 -3.34 17.69 -40.53
N ALA A 967 -3.89 16.51 -40.24
CA ALA A 967 -3.52 15.30 -40.98
C ALA A 967 -3.86 15.39 -42.48
N ALA A 968 -5.04 15.93 -42.84
CA ALA A 968 -5.44 16.12 -44.23
C ALA A 968 -4.53 17.08 -44.99
N GLN A 969 -4.10 18.16 -44.34
CA GLN A 969 -3.13 19.11 -44.90
C GLN A 969 -1.75 18.48 -45.10
N GLU A 970 -1.28 17.65 -44.15
CA GLU A 970 -0.02 16.91 -44.26
C GLU A 970 -0.05 15.87 -45.40
N THR A 971 -1.22 15.27 -45.67
CA THR A 971 -1.41 14.30 -46.76
C THR A 971 -1.82 14.90 -48.10
N GLU A 972 -2.02 16.22 -48.16
CA GLU A 972 -2.48 16.95 -49.35
C GLU A 972 -3.78 16.39 -49.98
N ASP A 973 -4.77 15.97 -49.17
CA ASP A 973 -6.09 15.51 -49.66
C ASP A 973 -7.11 16.67 -49.66
N PRO A 974 -7.36 17.33 -50.82
CA PRO A 974 -8.22 18.52 -50.89
C PRO A 974 -9.68 18.24 -50.59
N ARG A 975 -10.17 17.02 -50.84
CA ARG A 975 -11.55 16.63 -50.57
C ARG A 975 -11.78 16.49 -49.07
N THR A 976 -10.85 15.81 -48.39
CA THR A 976 -10.90 15.67 -46.93
C THR A 976 -10.69 17.03 -46.23
N GLU A 977 -9.72 17.83 -46.68
CA GLU A 977 -9.48 19.18 -46.15
C GLU A 977 -10.77 20.03 -46.27
N GLY A 978 -11.40 20.05 -47.45
CA GLY A 978 -12.62 20.82 -47.69
C GLY A 978 -13.81 20.37 -46.82
N ARG A 979 -14.03 19.06 -46.63
CA ARG A 979 -15.09 18.54 -45.75
C ARG A 979 -14.89 18.94 -44.28
N LEU A 980 -13.65 18.86 -43.78
CA LEU A 980 -13.32 19.26 -42.41
C LEU A 980 -13.44 20.76 -42.19
N LEU A 981 -13.10 21.57 -43.19
CA LEU A 981 -13.29 23.02 -43.14
C LEU A 981 -14.76 23.42 -43.11
N ILE A 982 -15.66 22.67 -43.78
CA ILE A 982 -17.11 22.86 -43.64
C ILE A 982 -17.58 22.54 -42.23
N ALA A 983 -17.15 21.39 -41.68
CA ALA A 983 -17.47 21.00 -40.31
C ALA A 983 -17.03 22.07 -39.29
N LEU A 984 -15.83 22.63 -39.42
CA LEU A 984 -15.32 23.68 -38.55
C LEU A 984 -15.99 25.04 -38.79
N ALA A 985 -16.27 25.42 -40.04
CA ALA A 985 -16.97 26.66 -40.35
C ALA A 985 -18.41 26.64 -39.80
N GLN A 986 -19.07 25.49 -39.80
CA GLN A 986 -20.37 25.30 -39.15
C GLN A 986 -20.25 25.43 -37.62
N ALA A 987 -19.27 24.77 -37.00
CA ALA A 987 -19.02 24.91 -35.56
C ALA A 987 -18.74 26.37 -35.15
N ASP A 988 -17.97 27.11 -35.95
CA ASP A 988 -17.74 28.54 -35.74
C ASP A 988 -19.03 29.36 -35.81
N ASN A 989 -19.90 29.08 -36.78
CA ASN A 989 -21.21 29.74 -36.88
C ASN A 989 -22.05 29.47 -35.63
N HIS A 990 -22.08 28.23 -35.13
CA HIS A 990 -22.78 27.88 -33.89
C HIS A 990 -22.16 28.56 -32.67
N ALA A 991 -20.84 28.70 -32.62
CA ALA A 991 -20.12 29.39 -31.55
C ALA A 991 -20.13 30.93 -31.69
N GLY A 992 -20.65 31.48 -32.80
CA GLY A 992 -20.68 32.93 -33.06
C GLY A 992 -19.35 33.53 -33.53
N ARG A 993 -18.38 32.70 -33.94
CA ARG A 993 -17.06 33.11 -34.45
C ARG A 993 -17.11 33.35 -35.96
N PHE A 994 -17.92 34.33 -36.38
CA PHE A 994 -18.25 34.55 -37.78
C PHE A 994 -17.04 34.83 -38.68
N ASP A 995 -16.03 35.57 -38.22
CA ASP A 995 -14.84 35.84 -39.02
C ASP A 995 -14.03 34.57 -39.33
N SER A 996 -13.85 33.71 -38.32
CA SER A 996 -13.18 32.41 -38.52
C SER A 996 -13.98 31.50 -39.46
N SER A 997 -15.31 31.56 -39.37
CA SER A 997 -16.21 30.85 -40.26
C SER A 997 -16.06 31.29 -41.72
N ASP A 998 -16.00 32.59 -42.01
CA ASP A 998 -15.87 33.10 -43.39
C ASP A 998 -14.53 32.64 -44.01
N VAL A 999 -13.43 32.74 -43.26
CA VAL A 999 -12.11 32.29 -43.72
C VAL A 999 -12.12 30.79 -44.05
N ARG A 1000 -12.67 29.95 -43.16
CA ARG A 1000 -12.73 28.50 -43.36
C ARG A 1000 -13.68 28.13 -44.51
N ALA A 1001 -14.85 28.77 -44.59
CA ALA A 1001 -15.82 28.52 -45.65
C ALA A 1001 -15.33 29.00 -47.02
N GLN A 1002 -14.58 30.11 -47.09
CA GLN A 1002 -13.92 30.56 -48.32
C GLN A 1002 -12.88 29.55 -48.80
N ARG A 1003 -12.04 29.02 -47.90
CA ARG A 1003 -11.07 27.97 -48.25
C ARG A 1003 -11.77 26.70 -48.70
N ALA A 1004 -12.81 26.26 -47.99
CA ALA A 1004 -13.61 25.10 -48.38
C ALA A 1004 -14.24 25.27 -49.77
N TRP A 1005 -14.77 26.45 -50.08
CA TRP A 1005 -15.34 26.76 -51.39
C TRP A 1005 -14.30 26.60 -52.51
N MET A 1006 -13.09 27.13 -52.34
CA MET A 1006 -12.01 26.98 -53.32
C MET A 1006 -11.62 25.51 -53.53
N LEU A 1007 -11.52 24.73 -52.44
CA LEU A 1007 -11.21 23.30 -52.50
C LEU A 1007 -12.34 22.49 -53.14
N GLY A 1008 -13.60 22.83 -52.86
CA GLY A 1008 -14.76 22.18 -53.46
C GLY A 1008 -14.86 22.37 -54.96
N ILE A 1009 -14.44 23.55 -55.46
CA ILE A 1009 -14.29 23.78 -56.91
C ILE A 1009 -13.16 22.90 -57.47
N ALA A 1010 -11.98 22.91 -56.83
CA ALA A 1010 -10.82 22.17 -57.30
C ALA A 1010 -11.01 20.64 -57.28
N ALA A 1011 -11.72 20.12 -56.28
CA ALA A 1011 -12.01 18.70 -56.11
C ALA A 1011 -13.30 18.25 -56.80
N GLU A 1012 -14.03 19.18 -57.45
CA GLU A 1012 -15.35 18.98 -58.04
C GLU A 1012 -16.39 18.34 -57.09
N ASP A 1013 -16.19 18.41 -55.78
CA ASP A 1013 -17.10 17.79 -54.79
C ASP A 1013 -18.34 18.69 -54.60
N PRO A 1014 -19.54 18.25 -55.03
CA PRO A 1014 -20.76 19.05 -54.93
C PRO A 1014 -21.20 19.28 -53.49
N THR A 1015 -20.91 18.36 -52.57
CA THR A 1015 -21.19 18.56 -51.14
C THR A 1015 -20.40 19.76 -50.63
N ILE A 1016 -19.11 19.81 -50.97
CA ILE A 1016 -18.25 20.88 -50.47
C ILE A 1016 -18.70 22.24 -51.01
N ARG A 1017 -19.01 22.31 -52.31
CA ARG A 1017 -19.51 23.52 -52.95
C ARG A 1017 -20.80 24.01 -52.30
N SER A 1018 -21.85 23.18 -52.23
CA SER A 1018 -23.16 23.60 -51.73
C SER A 1018 -23.11 24.08 -50.27
N TYR A 1019 -22.46 23.30 -49.40
CA TYR A 1019 -22.36 23.65 -47.98
C TYR A 1019 -21.46 24.86 -47.72
N ALA A 1020 -20.34 25.02 -48.45
CA ALA A 1020 -19.48 26.18 -48.30
C ALA A 1020 -20.18 27.48 -48.73
N ALA A 1021 -20.92 27.50 -49.84
CA ALA A 1021 -21.72 28.67 -50.22
C ALA A 1021 -22.79 28.99 -49.17
N ASN A 1022 -23.50 27.97 -48.67
CA ASN A 1022 -24.53 28.17 -47.66
C ASN A 1022 -23.95 28.79 -46.38
N LEU A 1023 -22.81 28.28 -45.90
CA LEU A 1023 -22.13 28.81 -44.73
C LEU A 1023 -21.65 30.24 -44.94
N ARG A 1024 -21.06 30.57 -46.10
CA ARG A 1024 -20.67 31.96 -46.42
C ARG A 1024 -21.87 32.90 -46.44
N GLY A 1025 -23.00 32.45 -46.97
CA GLY A 1025 -24.26 33.20 -46.95
C GLY A 1025 -24.75 33.50 -45.53
N ILE A 1026 -24.78 32.47 -44.67
CA ILE A 1026 -25.14 32.63 -43.25
C ILE A 1026 -24.20 33.62 -42.55
N THR A 1027 -22.89 33.43 -42.73
CA THR A 1027 -21.85 34.24 -42.08
C THR A 1027 -21.88 35.69 -42.56
N ALA A 1028 -22.11 35.94 -43.85
CA ALA A 1028 -22.26 37.28 -44.40
C ALA A 1028 -23.47 38.02 -43.78
N GLY A 1029 -24.61 37.33 -43.61
CA GLY A 1029 -25.79 37.91 -42.96
C GLY A 1029 -25.52 38.32 -41.51
N TYR A 1030 -24.83 37.48 -40.73
CA TYR A 1030 -24.46 37.84 -39.34
C TYR A 1030 -23.46 39.01 -39.26
N LEU A 1031 -22.64 39.19 -40.28
CA LEU A 1031 -21.69 40.31 -40.39
C LEU A 1031 -22.31 41.57 -41.02
N GLY A 1032 -23.62 41.57 -41.30
CA GLY A 1032 -24.34 42.71 -41.88
C GLY A 1032 -24.06 42.95 -43.37
N ARG A 1033 -23.48 41.98 -44.06
CA ARG A 1033 -23.19 42.01 -45.50
C ARG A 1033 -24.35 41.35 -46.27
N GLU A 1034 -25.51 41.99 -46.26
CA GLU A 1034 -26.77 41.36 -46.72
C GLU A 1034 -26.80 41.07 -48.24
N GLU A 1035 -26.20 41.91 -49.08
CA GLU A 1035 -26.10 41.66 -50.52
C GLU A 1035 -25.22 40.44 -50.84
N ASP A 1036 -24.07 40.32 -50.14
CA ASP A 1036 -23.20 39.15 -50.23
C ASP A 1036 -23.94 37.89 -49.75
N ALA A 1037 -24.72 38.01 -48.67
CA ALA A 1037 -25.51 36.91 -48.11
C ALA A 1037 -26.50 36.35 -49.12
N GLU A 1038 -27.33 37.21 -49.75
CA GLU A 1038 -28.25 36.79 -50.81
C GLU A 1038 -27.49 36.12 -51.97
N GLY A 1039 -26.40 36.73 -52.44
CA GLY A 1039 -25.60 36.20 -53.55
C GLY A 1039 -25.03 34.81 -53.30
N TYR A 1040 -24.53 34.53 -52.10
CA TYR A 1040 -24.02 33.19 -51.74
C TYR A 1040 -25.13 32.18 -51.50
N LEU A 1041 -26.26 32.58 -50.92
CA LEU A 1041 -27.40 31.68 -50.66
C LEU A 1041 -28.08 31.24 -51.96
N LEU A 1042 -28.19 32.10 -52.96
CA LEU A 1042 -28.67 31.72 -54.30
C LEU A 1042 -27.75 30.68 -54.94
N LYS A 1043 -26.42 30.88 -54.88
CA LYS A 1043 -25.44 29.87 -55.34
C LYS A 1043 -25.57 28.55 -54.60
N ALA A 1044 -25.85 28.58 -53.30
CA ALA A 1044 -26.06 27.36 -52.52
C ALA A 1044 -27.33 26.62 -52.97
N ILE A 1045 -28.45 27.34 -53.19
CA ILE A 1045 -29.70 26.76 -53.68
C ILE A 1045 -29.50 26.07 -55.04
N ASP A 1046 -28.83 26.75 -55.97
CA ASP A 1046 -28.54 26.19 -57.30
C ASP A 1046 -27.67 24.91 -57.19
N ALA A 1047 -26.64 24.94 -56.34
CA ALA A 1047 -25.76 23.80 -56.13
C ALA A 1047 -26.47 22.62 -55.43
N PHE A 1048 -27.36 22.88 -54.45
CA PHE A 1048 -28.17 21.84 -53.82
C PHE A 1048 -29.17 21.22 -54.81
N ARG A 1049 -29.76 22.01 -55.70
CA ARG A 1049 -30.65 21.51 -56.77
C ARG A 1049 -29.91 20.64 -57.78
N GLU A 1050 -28.74 21.08 -58.24
CA GLU A 1050 -27.89 20.31 -59.15
C GLU A 1050 -27.52 18.94 -58.56
N TYR A 1051 -27.25 18.91 -57.25
CA TYR A 1051 -26.90 17.70 -56.51
C TYR A 1051 -28.11 16.88 -56.02
N ALA A 1052 -29.34 17.35 -56.26
CA ALA A 1052 -30.59 16.79 -55.75
C ALA A 1052 -30.64 16.63 -54.21
N ASP A 1053 -29.95 17.51 -53.48
CA ASP A 1053 -30.03 17.60 -52.01
C ASP A 1053 -31.21 18.50 -51.61
N ARG A 1054 -32.36 17.85 -51.42
CA ARG A 1054 -33.64 18.52 -51.10
C ARG A 1054 -33.65 19.12 -49.69
N PRO A 1055 -33.17 18.44 -48.63
CA PRO A 1055 -33.01 19.07 -47.31
C PRO A 1055 -32.06 20.27 -47.32
N GLY A 1056 -30.96 20.19 -48.07
CA GLY A 1056 -30.01 21.30 -48.25
C GLY A 1056 -30.64 22.51 -48.96
N GLU A 1057 -31.41 22.27 -50.05
CA GLU A 1057 -32.19 23.29 -50.74
C GLU A 1057 -33.13 24.02 -49.76
N ALA A 1058 -33.90 23.27 -48.98
CA ALA A 1058 -34.80 23.84 -47.99
C ALA A 1058 -34.07 24.66 -46.91
N SER A 1059 -32.91 24.18 -46.44
CA SER A 1059 -32.08 24.93 -45.48
C SER A 1059 -31.60 26.26 -46.06
N ALA A 1060 -31.11 26.27 -47.30
CA ALA A 1060 -30.66 27.47 -47.97
C ALA A 1060 -31.81 28.47 -48.24
N LEU A 1061 -33.01 27.99 -48.57
CA LEU A 1061 -34.22 28.81 -48.70
C LEU A 1061 -34.62 29.46 -47.36
N ALA A 1062 -34.57 28.71 -46.26
CA ALA A 1062 -34.80 29.26 -44.92
C ALA A 1062 -33.76 30.33 -44.56
N ASN A 1063 -32.50 30.15 -44.95
CA ASN A 1063 -31.44 31.13 -44.74
C ASN A 1063 -31.67 32.39 -45.59
N LEU A 1064 -32.09 32.22 -46.85
CA LEU A 1064 -32.38 33.33 -47.77
C LEU A 1064 -33.58 34.14 -47.29
N SER A 1065 -34.64 33.46 -46.81
CA SER A 1065 -35.79 34.10 -46.16
C SER A 1065 -35.33 35.03 -45.02
N ARG A 1066 -34.39 34.57 -44.17
CA ARG A 1066 -33.85 35.38 -43.07
C ARG A 1066 -33.08 36.61 -43.55
N SER A 1067 -32.33 36.52 -44.65
CA SER A 1067 -31.61 37.67 -45.23
C SER A 1067 -32.58 38.65 -45.92
N CYS A 1068 -33.63 38.16 -46.59
CA CYS A 1068 -34.69 39.00 -47.14
C CYS A 1068 -35.37 39.87 -46.06
N LEU A 1069 -35.55 39.36 -44.84
CA LEU A 1069 -36.06 40.15 -43.71
C LEU A 1069 -35.13 41.30 -43.33
N SER A 1070 -33.81 41.07 -43.30
CA SER A 1070 -32.83 42.13 -43.03
C SER A 1070 -32.84 43.22 -44.10
N LEU A 1071 -33.11 42.85 -45.36
CA LEU A 1071 -33.27 43.77 -46.50
C LEU A 1071 -34.66 44.44 -46.57
N GLY A 1072 -35.57 44.11 -45.65
CA GLY A 1072 -36.93 44.65 -45.61
C GLY A 1072 -37.90 44.05 -46.64
N ASN A 1073 -37.54 42.97 -47.33
CA ASN A 1073 -38.36 42.30 -48.33
C ASN A 1073 -39.21 41.18 -47.70
N THR A 1074 -40.19 41.58 -46.88
CA THR A 1074 -41.01 40.67 -46.06
C THR A 1074 -41.84 39.69 -46.88
N THR A 1075 -42.46 40.12 -47.98
CA THR A 1075 -43.29 39.26 -48.84
C THR A 1075 -42.48 38.10 -49.41
N ARG A 1076 -41.30 38.39 -49.97
CA ARG A 1076 -40.40 37.36 -50.49
C ARG A 1076 -39.89 36.43 -49.37
N ALA A 1077 -39.65 36.95 -48.18
CA ALA A 1077 -39.25 36.13 -47.03
C ALA A 1077 -40.32 35.10 -46.65
N VAL A 1078 -41.60 35.49 -46.65
CA VAL A 1078 -42.73 34.59 -46.38
C VAL A 1078 -42.85 33.51 -47.46
N GLU A 1079 -42.79 33.89 -48.74
CA GLU A 1079 -42.83 32.94 -49.87
C GLU A 1079 -41.71 31.89 -49.79
N LEU A 1080 -40.47 32.32 -49.53
CA LEU A 1080 -39.32 31.42 -49.40
C LEU A 1080 -39.44 30.49 -48.18
N ALA A 1081 -39.98 30.99 -47.07
CA ALA A 1081 -40.20 30.17 -45.89
C ALA A 1081 -41.30 29.11 -46.11
N TYR A 1082 -42.35 29.42 -46.87
CA TYR A 1082 -43.35 28.42 -47.27
C TYR A 1082 -42.76 27.35 -48.21
N GLN A 1083 -41.96 27.75 -49.20
CA GLN A 1083 -41.28 26.80 -50.08
C GLN A 1083 -40.36 25.84 -49.29
N CYS A 1084 -39.60 26.37 -48.33
CA CYS A 1084 -38.80 25.57 -47.41
C CYS A 1084 -39.67 24.54 -46.66
N LEU A 1085 -40.78 24.99 -46.07
CA LEU A 1085 -41.68 24.16 -45.28
C LEU A 1085 -42.31 23.04 -46.13
N GLU A 1086 -42.75 23.36 -47.34
CA GLU A 1086 -43.35 22.40 -48.28
C GLU A 1086 -42.37 21.28 -48.63
N ILE A 1087 -41.11 21.63 -48.92
CA ILE A 1087 -40.06 20.63 -49.19
C ILE A 1087 -39.88 19.71 -47.97
N LEU A 1088 -39.70 20.27 -46.78
CA LEU A 1088 -39.42 19.48 -45.57
C LEU A 1088 -40.62 18.61 -45.14
N GLN A 1089 -41.85 19.09 -45.32
CA GLN A 1089 -43.07 18.33 -45.08
C GLN A 1089 -43.19 17.14 -46.04
N SER A 1090 -42.91 17.34 -47.33
CA SER A 1090 -42.99 16.28 -48.34
C SER A 1090 -42.00 15.13 -48.08
N LEU A 1091 -40.90 15.43 -47.38
CA LEU A 1091 -39.86 14.47 -47.03
C LEU A 1091 -40.09 13.80 -45.67
N GLY A 1092 -40.98 14.35 -44.83
CA GLY A 1092 -41.11 13.92 -43.43
C GLY A 1092 -39.84 14.17 -42.59
N SER A 1093 -39.07 15.21 -42.92
CA SER A 1093 -37.78 15.48 -42.27
C SER A 1093 -37.94 16.15 -40.90
N THR A 1094 -37.07 15.80 -39.96
CA THR A 1094 -36.99 16.44 -38.63
C THR A 1094 -36.51 17.89 -38.71
N LEU A 1095 -35.86 18.28 -39.82
CA LEU A 1095 -35.47 19.66 -40.11
C LEU A 1095 -36.67 20.59 -40.33
N LEU A 1096 -37.91 20.06 -40.39
CA LEU A 1096 -39.14 20.83 -40.47
C LEU A 1096 -39.19 21.98 -39.45
N ALA A 1097 -38.64 21.76 -38.24
CA ALA A 1097 -38.55 22.77 -37.20
C ALA A 1097 -37.78 24.04 -37.64
N ASN A 1098 -36.74 23.90 -38.48
CA ASN A 1098 -36.00 25.03 -39.03
C ASN A 1098 -36.85 25.84 -40.03
N GLY A 1099 -37.68 25.16 -40.83
CA GLY A 1099 -38.65 25.81 -41.72
C GLY A 1099 -39.74 26.55 -40.94
N GLN A 1100 -40.30 25.91 -39.90
CA GLN A 1100 -41.27 26.52 -38.99
C GLN A 1100 -40.68 27.74 -38.25
N TYR A 1101 -39.42 27.66 -37.82
CA TYR A 1101 -38.69 28.79 -37.24
C TYR A 1101 -38.56 29.96 -38.22
N ALA A 1102 -38.13 29.68 -39.46
CA ALA A 1102 -37.98 30.71 -40.49
C ALA A 1102 -39.32 31.35 -40.85
N LEU A 1103 -40.38 30.55 -41.03
CA LEU A 1103 -41.73 31.02 -41.31
C LEU A 1103 -42.28 31.85 -40.15
N GLY A 1104 -42.10 31.39 -38.90
CA GLY A 1104 -42.51 32.14 -37.72
C GLY A 1104 -41.88 33.53 -37.66
N ARG A 1105 -40.59 33.65 -38.01
CA ARG A 1105 -39.91 34.95 -38.12
C ARG A 1105 -40.47 35.82 -39.25
N ALA A 1106 -40.72 35.24 -40.42
CA ALA A 1106 -41.24 35.99 -41.57
C ALA A 1106 -42.66 36.50 -41.32
N LEU A 1107 -43.53 35.66 -40.73
CA LEU A 1107 -44.90 36.04 -40.34
C LEU A 1107 -44.92 37.10 -39.24
N ALA A 1108 -43.97 37.06 -38.30
CA ALA A 1108 -43.84 38.11 -37.28
C ALA A 1108 -43.50 39.47 -37.91
N ALA A 1109 -42.59 39.50 -38.88
CA ALA A 1109 -42.24 40.70 -39.62
C ALA A 1109 -43.38 41.20 -40.53
N ASP A 1110 -44.25 40.31 -41.00
CA ASP A 1110 -45.47 40.62 -41.77
C ASP A 1110 -46.63 41.12 -40.88
N GLY A 1111 -46.47 41.14 -39.55
CA GLY A 1111 -47.50 41.55 -38.60
C GLY A 1111 -48.52 40.46 -38.24
N GLN A 1112 -48.32 39.23 -38.68
CA GLN A 1112 -49.19 38.08 -38.40
C GLN A 1112 -48.79 37.36 -37.10
N SER A 1113 -48.81 38.08 -35.98
CA SER A 1113 -48.24 37.62 -34.70
C SER A 1113 -48.81 36.30 -34.17
N GLN A 1114 -50.11 36.04 -34.37
CA GLN A 1114 -50.72 34.78 -33.92
C GLN A 1114 -50.22 33.58 -34.73
N ALA A 1115 -50.14 33.71 -36.06
CA ALA A 1115 -49.64 32.66 -36.93
C ALA A 1115 -48.13 32.44 -36.71
N ALA A 1116 -47.37 33.52 -36.49
CA ALA A 1116 -45.96 33.46 -36.12
C ALA A 1116 -45.75 32.64 -34.83
N MET A 1117 -46.53 32.91 -33.78
CA MET A 1117 -46.42 32.21 -32.51
C MET A 1117 -46.77 30.71 -32.62
N GLN A 1118 -47.75 30.36 -33.44
CA GLN A 1118 -48.10 28.96 -33.70
C GLN A 1118 -46.91 28.21 -34.33
N GLN A 1119 -46.29 28.77 -35.36
CA GLN A 1119 -45.14 28.14 -36.03
C GLN A 1119 -43.93 28.03 -35.09
N LEU A 1120 -43.62 29.07 -34.33
CA LEU A 1120 -42.51 29.05 -33.35
C LEU A 1120 -42.76 28.03 -32.23
N THR A 1121 -44.02 27.83 -31.80
CA THR A 1121 -44.37 26.82 -30.78
C THR A 1121 -44.15 25.40 -31.30
N LEU A 1122 -44.51 25.12 -32.55
CA LEU A 1122 -44.26 23.83 -33.19
C LEU A 1122 -42.75 23.56 -33.35
N ALA A 1123 -42.00 24.58 -33.78
CA ALA A 1123 -40.54 24.50 -33.90
C ALA A 1123 -39.90 24.20 -32.53
N LEU A 1124 -40.31 24.93 -31.48
CA LEU A 1124 -39.80 24.78 -30.12
C LEU A 1124 -40.03 23.36 -29.57
N ALA A 1125 -41.21 22.80 -29.79
CA ALA A 1125 -41.52 21.43 -29.35
C ALA A 1125 -40.58 20.40 -30.01
N THR A 1126 -40.30 20.56 -31.30
CA THR A 1126 -39.41 19.67 -32.05
C THR A 1126 -37.95 19.82 -31.62
N PHE A 1127 -37.45 21.06 -31.50
CA PHE A 1127 -36.07 21.30 -31.02
C PHE A 1127 -35.84 20.75 -29.60
N ARG A 1128 -36.85 20.82 -28.73
CA ARG A 1128 -36.79 20.19 -27.40
C ARG A 1128 -36.75 18.68 -27.47
N ALA A 1129 -37.61 18.06 -28.29
CA ALA A 1129 -37.64 16.61 -28.46
C ALA A 1129 -36.30 16.07 -29.00
N HIS A 1130 -35.64 16.83 -29.88
CA HIS A 1130 -34.37 16.45 -30.51
C HIS A 1130 -33.12 17.01 -29.78
N ARG A 1131 -33.29 17.69 -28.63
CA ARG A 1131 -32.19 18.27 -27.82
C ARG A 1131 -31.33 19.32 -28.53
N HIS A 1132 -31.89 20.06 -29.49
CA HIS A 1132 -31.22 21.14 -30.21
C HIS A 1132 -31.23 22.45 -29.39
N ARG A 1133 -30.38 22.53 -28.36
CA ARG A 1133 -30.36 23.62 -27.37
C ARG A 1133 -30.17 25.02 -27.97
N LEU A 1134 -29.28 25.14 -28.97
CA LEU A 1134 -29.08 26.41 -29.67
C LEU A 1134 -30.40 26.92 -30.26
N TRP A 1135 -31.11 26.04 -30.96
CA TRP A 1135 -32.36 26.37 -31.63
C TRP A 1135 -33.54 26.53 -30.67
N GLU A 1136 -33.57 25.79 -29.57
CA GLU A 1136 -34.51 26.04 -28.47
C GLU A 1136 -34.35 27.48 -27.94
N GLY A 1137 -33.13 27.87 -27.57
CA GLY A 1137 -32.85 29.22 -27.06
C GLY A 1137 -33.17 30.32 -28.08
N MET A 1138 -32.78 30.11 -29.34
CA MET A 1138 -33.07 31.06 -30.41
C MET A 1138 -34.57 31.16 -30.73
N THR A 1139 -35.35 30.08 -30.57
CA THR A 1139 -36.81 30.10 -30.77
C THR A 1139 -37.51 30.85 -29.64
N LEU A 1140 -37.10 30.63 -28.39
CA LEU A 1140 -37.58 31.41 -27.24
C LEU A 1140 -37.30 32.90 -27.40
N PHE A 1141 -36.12 33.25 -27.91
CA PHE A 1141 -35.77 34.63 -28.24
C PHE A 1141 -36.70 35.23 -29.31
N ARG A 1142 -37.01 34.51 -30.39
CA ARG A 1142 -37.97 35.00 -31.40
C ARG A 1142 -39.40 35.12 -30.85
N MET A 1143 -39.82 34.19 -30.00
CA MET A 1143 -41.13 34.30 -29.32
C MET A 1143 -41.19 35.54 -28.41
N ALA A 1144 -40.09 35.85 -27.72
CA ALA A 1144 -39.99 37.07 -26.92
C ALA A 1144 -40.10 38.35 -27.78
N GLU A 1145 -39.48 38.38 -28.98
CA GLU A 1145 -39.64 39.49 -29.93
C GLU A 1145 -41.10 39.68 -30.35
N VAL A 1146 -41.82 38.59 -30.64
CA VAL A 1146 -43.25 38.63 -31.00
C VAL A 1146 -44.08 39.19 -29.84
N HIS A 1147 -43.89 38.70 -28.61
CA HIS A 1147 -44.62 39.19 -27.44
C HIS A 1147 -44.35 40.67 -27.15
N LEU A 1148 -43.09 41.12 -27.33
CA LEU A 1148 -42.76 42.53 -27.18
C LEU A 1148 -43.45 43.40 -28.24
N GLY A 1149 -43.49 42.92 -29.49
CA GLY A 1149 -44.19 43.59 -30.59
C GLY A 1149 -45.72 43.65 -30.45
N THR A 1150 -46.32 42.75 -29.66
CA THR A 1150 -47.76 42.72 -29.34
C THR A 1150 -48.10 43.33 -27.97
N ASP A 1151 -47.21 44.14 -27.41
CA ASP A 1151 -47.38 44.83 -26.11
C ASP A 1151 -47.62 43.88 -24.92
N GLN A 1152 -46.89 42.76 -24.88
CA GLN A 1152 -46.87 41.81 -23.77
C GLN A 1152 -45.45 41.70 -23.15
N PRO A 1153 -44.92 42.80 -22.58
CA PRO A 1153 -43.51 42.88 -22.18
C PRO A 1153 -43.13 41.97 -21.01
N ALA A 1154 -44.06 41.61 -20.12
CA ALA A 1154 -43.80 40.67 -19.03
C ALA A 1154 -43.47 39.26 -19.55
N GLU A 1155 -44.21 38.81 -20.55
CA GLU A 1155 -44.01 37.50 -21.17
C GLU A 1155 -42.73 37.49 -22.04
N ALA A 1156 -42.48 38.59 -22.74
CA ALA A 1156 -41.22 38.80 -23.47
C ALA A 1156 -40.00 38.72 -22.54
N ALA A 1157 -40.04 39.36 -21.37
CA ALA A 1157 -38.96 39.28 -20.38
C ALA A 1157 -38.74 37.84 -19.89
N ARG A 1158 -39.83 37.13 -19.55
CA ARG A 1158 -39.79 35.73 -19.09
C ARG A 1158 -39.14 34.80 -20.14
N LEU A 1159 -39.52 34.93 -21.40
CA LEU A 1159 -38.98 34.12 -22.50
C LEU A 1159 -37.53 34.49 -22.82
N ALA A 1160 -37.15 35.77 -22.78
CA ALA A 1160 -35.79 36.21 -22.98
C ALA A 1160 -34.84 35.73 -21.86
N GLU A 1161 -35.29 35.72 -20.60
CA GLU A 1161 -34.55 35.10 -19.48
C GLU A 1161 -34.37 33.59 -19.68
N GLN A 1162 -35.41 32.89 -20.14
CA GLN A 1162 -35.30 31.46 -20.48
C GLN A 1162 -34.32 31.23 -21.63
N ALA A 1163 -34.32 32.07 -22.67
CA ALA A 1163 -33.38 31.99 -23.77
C ALA A 1163 -31.91 32.16 -23.30
N LEU A 1164 -31.65 33.12 -22.41
CA LEU A 1164 -30.32 33.29 -21.79
C LEU A 1164 -29.89 32.07 -20.96
N GLY A 1165 -30.84 31.45 -20.26
CA GLY A 1165 -30.59 30.22 -19.51
C GLY A 1165 -30.17 29.06 -20.42
N GLN A 1166 -30.87 28.86 -21.54
CA GLN A 1166 -30.58 27.76 -22.47
C GLN A 1166 -29.28 27.96 -23.27
N LEU A 1167 -28.93 29.21 -23.58
CA LEU A 1167 -27.72 29.55 -24.34
C LEU A 1167 -26.49 29.81 -23.46
N ARG A 1168 -26.52 29.44 -22.18
CA ARG A 1168 -25.35 29.60 -21.31
C ARG A 1168 -24.21 28.70 -21.78
N GLY A 1169 -23.17 29.31 -22.35
CA GLY A 1169 -22.01 28.60 -22.90
C GLY A 1169 -22.20 28.06 -24.32
N ILE A 1170 -23.27 28.46 -25.02
CA ILE A 1170 -23.64 28.00 -26.37
C ILE A 1170 -24.05 29.24 -27.20
N GLY A 1171 -23.79 29.29 -28.50
CA GLY A 1171 -24.26 30.40 -29.35
C GLY A 1171 -23.36 31.63 -29.41
N GLY A 1172 -22.36 31.73 -28.53
CA GLY A 1172 -21.40 32.83 -28.48
C GLY A 1172 -21.95 34.13 -27.87
N ASP A 1173 -21.04 35.05 -27.54
CA ASP A 1173 -21.38 36.30 -26.86
C ASP A 1173 -22.25 37.22 -27.74
N PHE A 1174 -22.13 37.14 -29.06
CA PHE A 1174 -22.95 37.91 -30.00
C PHE A 1174 -24.46 37.64 -29.81
N ARG A 1175 -24.88 36.38 -29.77
CA ARG A 1175 -26.31 36.02 -29.60
C ARG A 1175 -26.82 36.36 -28.21
N ARG A 1176 -25.95 36.24 -27.20
CA ARG A 1176 -26.25 36.66 -25.83
C ARG A 1176 -26.51 38.17 -25.76
N ALA A 1177 -25.73 38.98 -26.46
CA ALA A 1177 -25.93 40.43 -26.54
C ALA A 1177 -27.29 40.78 -27.20
N ASP A 1178 -27.67 40.07 -28.28
CA ASP A 1178 -28.99 40.25 -28.91
C ASP A 1178 -30.14 40.01 -27.92
N ILE A 1179 -30.07 38.92 -27.15
CA ILE A 1179 -31.10 38.58 -26.17
C ILE A 1179 -31.10 39.56 -24.99
N LEU A 1180 -29.93 39.99 -24.51
CA LEU A 1180 -29.82 41.00 -23.46
C LEU A 1180 -30.41 42.35 -23.89
N THR A 1181 -30.21 42.73 -25.15
CA THR A 1181 -30.81 43.96 -25.71
C THR A 1181 -32.34 43.89 -25.65
N LEU A 1182 -32.93 42.78 -26.12
CA LEU A 1182 -34.37 42.55 -26.08
C LEU A 1182 -34.91 42.48 -24.65
N LEU A 1183 -34.22 41.77 -23.76
CA LEU A 1183 -34.58 41.69 -22.35
C LEU A 1183 -34.57 43.07 -21.71
N GLY A 1184 -33.59 43.92 -22.03
CA GLY A 1184 -33.55 45.30 -21.57
C GLY A 1184 -34.77 46.10 -22.01
N HIS A 1185 -35.21 45.97 -23.28
CA HIS A 1185 -36.44 46.61 -23.75
C HIS A 1185 -37.69 46.11 -22.99
N ALA A 1186 -37.83 44.80 -22.82
CA ALA A 1186 -38.96 44.21 -22.11
C ALA A 1186 -38.99 44.63 -20.62
N LEU A 1187 -37.84 44.61 -19.94
CA LEU A 1187 -37.68 45.05 -18.55
C LEU A 1187 -37.97 46.53 -18.37
N SER A 1188 -37.56 47.36 -19.33
CA SER A 1188 -37.87 48.79 -19.32
C SER A 1188 -39.38 49.03 -19.43
N ALA A 1189 -40.06 48.28 -20.31
CA ALA A 1189 -41.51 48.41 -20.51
C ALA A 1189 -42.34 47.97 -19.28
N ILE A 1190 -41.83 47.04 -18.44
CA ILE A 1190 -42.48 46.65 -17.17
C ILE A 1190 -41.99 47.46 -15.95
N GLY A 1191 -41.24 48.56 -16.16
CA GLY A 1191 -40.79 49.45 -15.08
C GLY A 1191 -39.58 48.96 -14.27
N GLN A 1192 -38.87 47.92 -14.71
CA GLN A 1192 -37.66 47.39 -14.04
C GLN A 1192 -36.39 48.04 -14.58
N ALA A 1193 -36.34 49.37 -14.49
CA ALA A 1193 -35.39 50.19 -15.21
C ALA A 1193 -33.91 49.88 -14.86
N GLY A 1194 -33.58 49.62 -13.59
CA GLY A 1194 -32.21 49.27 -13.18
C GLY A 1194 -31.70 47.94 -13.76
N ARG A 1195 -32.58 46.94 -13.89
CA ARG A 1195 -32.23 45.67 -14.54
C ARG A 1195 -32.12 45.82 -16.06
N ALA A 1196 -32.95 46.67 -16.66
CA ALA A 1196 -32.86 47.00 -18.08
C ALA A 1196 -31.51 47.66 -18.43
N HIS A 1197 -31.08 48.64 -17.62
CA HIS A 1197 -29.78 49.30 -17.77
C HIS A 1197 -28.62 48.30 -17.71
N ALA A 1198 -28.60 47.43 -16.69
CA ALA A 1198 -27.56 46.41 -16.57
C ALA A 1198 -27.51 45.46 -17.78
N CYS A 1199 -28.66 45.12 -18.36
CA CYS A 1199 -28.71 44.30 -19.58
C CYS A 1199 -28.11 45.03 -20.79
N TRP A 1200 -28.44 46.31 -20.98
CA TRP A 1200 -27.90 47.12 -22.07
C TRP A 1200 -26.41 47.41 -21.91
N GLU A 1201 -25.90 47.65 -20.69
CA GLU A 1201 -24.46 47.80 -20.44
C GLU A 1201 -23.68 46.53 -20.80
N GLN A 1202 -24.16 45.37 -20.34
CA GLN A 1202 -23.52 44.09 -20.67
C GLN A 1202 -23.56 43.80 -22.18
N SER A 1203 -24.68 44.11 -22.83
CA SER A 1203 -24.80 43.96 -24.28
C SER A 1203 -23.89 44.93 -25.04
N LEU A 1204 -23.75 46.17 -24.58
CA LEU A 1204 -22.90 47.17 -25.22
C LEU A 1204 -21.42 46.75 -25.14
N ALA A 1205 -20.95 46.37 -23.95
CA ALA A 1205 -19.58 45.90 -23.76
C ALA A 1205 -19.25 44.74 -24.72
N THR A 1206 -20.17 43.79 -24.83
CA THR A 1206 -20.04 42.65 -25.75
C THR A 1206 -19.98 43.10 -27.22
N TYR A 1207 -20.87 44.00 -27.66
CA TYR A 1207 -20.84 44.48 -29.03
C TYR A 1207 -19.59 45.31 -29.36
N GLU A 1208 -19.05 46.05 -28.39
CA GLU A 1208 -17.81 46.81 -28.57
C GLU A 1208 -16.58 45.90 -28.68
N GLU A 1209 -16.50 44.87 -27.84
CA GLU A 1209 -15.46 43.83 -27.94
C GLU A 1209 -15.50 43.11 -29.29
N LEU A 1210 -16.70 42.85 -29.81
CA LEU A 1210 -16.90 42.19 -31.11
C LEU A 1210 -16.85 43.14 -32.32
N GLY A 1211 -16.65 44.44 -32.12
CA GLY A 1211 -16.65 45.43 -33.22
C GLY A 1211 -17.98 45.54 -33.97
N SER A 1212 -19.10 45.17 -33.35
CA SER A 1212 -20.41 45.10 -33.99
C SER A 1212 -21.04 46.48 -34.22
N PRO A 1213 -21.65 46.75 -35.39
CA PRO A 1213 -22.34 48.01 -35.66
C PRO A 1213 -23.56 48.23 -34.74
N LYS A 1214 -24.09 47.17 -34.12
CA LYS A 1214 -25.20 47.25 -33.15
C LYS A 1214 -24.85 48.01 -31.86
N ALA A 1215 -23.56 48.17 -31.54
CA ALA A 1215 -23.11 48.96 -30.40
C ALA A 1215 -23.67 50.40 -30.43
N GLY A 1216 -23.78 51.00 -31.62
CA GLY A 1216 -24.31 52.35 -31.79
C GLY A 1216 -25.76 52.50 -31.32
N ALA A 1217 -26.61 51.50 -31.62
CA ALA A 1217 -28.01 51.49 -31.20
C ALA A 1217 -28.14 51.37 -29.68
N VAL A 1218 -27.38 50.47 -29.06
CA VAL A 1218 -27.41 50.27 -27.59
C VAL A 1218 -26.85 51.48 -26.83
N ARG A 1219 -25.81 52.16 -27.36
CA ARG A 1219 -25.33 53.44 -26.78
C ARG A 1219 -26.43 54.50 -26.76
N SER A 1220 -27.25 54.58 -27.79
CA SER A 1220 -28.37 55.54 -27.83
C SER A 1220 -29.41 55.23 -26.76
N LEU A 1221 -29.71 53.96 -26.50
CA LEU A 1221 -30.61 53.53 -25.42
C LEU A 1221 -30.08 53.94 -24.04
N LEU A 1222 -28.79 53.67 -23.76
CA LEU A 1222 -28.16 54.05 -22.50
C LEU A 1222 -28.09 55.57 -22.32
N ARG A 1223 -27.83 56.34 -23.39
CA ARG A 1223 -27.82 57.81 -23.35
C ARG A 1223 -29.20 58.41 -23.07
N SER A 1224 -30.27 57.80 -23.60
CA SER A 1224 -31.64 58.24 -23.32
C SER A 1224 -32.09 58.00 -21.87
N TRP A 1225 -31.29 57.27 -21.09
CA TRP A 1225 -31.56 56.90 -19.70
C TRP A 1225 -30.90 57.84 -18.67
N VAL A 1226 -29.97 58.72 -19.08
CA VAL A 1226 -29.23 59.65 -18.20
C VAL A 1226 -30.00 60.97 -17.96
N VAL A 1227 -31.34 60.94 -17.94
CA VAL A 1227 -32.18 62.13 -17.69
C VAL A 1227 -33.09 61.92 -16.49
#